data_AF-A0A2N5UF24-F1
#
_entry.id   AF-A0A2N5UF24-F1
#
_cell.length_a   1.000
_cell.length_b   1.000
_cell.length_c   1.000
_cell.angle_alpha   90.00
_cell.angle_beta   90.00
_cell.angle_gamma   90.00
#
_symmetry.space_group_name_H-M   'P 1'
#
loop_
_entity.id
_entity.type
_entity.pdbx_description
1 polymer ?
#
loop_
_entity_poly.entity_id
_entity_poly.type
_entity_poly.pdbx_seq_one_letter_code
_entity_poly.pdbx_strand_id
1 'polypeptide(L)'
;WETSKSQLSTEQQTYEHLISLLRSPGLLDGPGEIESLAFSIALKEAHPKIEAFRAWYASLPSNLTGALESEDNASSETKDCKSWALINNSKICDISKLSELLHPNYRLSEKIQSPPQVLPFDHKQGHQSTQKSSVPTVILYASPDPSSFCPFHQVLHKASKKPQPDTTYILRWKIPSTPSASSKPSLLSGWGASLDIKKSEYLTLDDRPVESSSSEDAQLILDGTKKPAGNEMQVDSEQAKLTPLKAAEIFDIGAKAAQHVLSSPSPLSALRNLAENFPLIAHTLVNEWVPGRISRELRLELQENMAAGGIPPGQSVVWMNGLQLSSLVSLENLDFFKLVEIMRSERHWISSLTSLGISSLQARKLIVDEKLNLAMNPEASSASEIGEIDASSLGARFDASDRQEGGGAIIWFNDLEHDERYSMWPTTLRAILRPTFPGQLHAIGRNLLNVVLGLDLTQGQNLHNLGHVIEVFISRNLPIRWGLVPIPTRNTSEGEKMARCFWDMIQALGPMETLKFIKEFTQDLDPQAGAIDVPKFIAEARERVSSEEESAEEAQSHEEKFESWLKKSQLYSSRLSLCSNDDSVPACMLINGRFFPMDENYRSQLQETASLHIGFIQHQVYFNLLKDGVNVAEYLYDLPVVHRARNDFVFPSEARPLKFVNLVEALHATNVLAANTFFQNLALPAQDDSPRPIASLWVIGNLDSNIGLASVAATLGLLIKSSPDASVQASFVHIPSNDPETTKGISTTLAGFLSASDEEKIHTSDLLDQLSRHGHHVIASDDGNQPIPDKTTKLILKKVQTEIVDTPGTNDLPWFGTEEFARTMGVKSDGVAILINGRLLHVSPSTKLLSEDLVMLVEYEAQQRVNPLMEALKNLDGFDLAKHNLNVPLIMATVGFVLVGSSDDTSSQTFSLEARSSKHLSRDGNYSSYQHGDQSKALFEFSVILNPASEAAQRWSALLETLSHRSDVAIKIWFNPSLEVSELPIKRFFRSAIWNSLEFDQNGRATPALVNFRGIPTETLFTLAIDTPPAWLALPHDSIHDLDNIMLSELPATYSSQGVEAIFQLDHIILAGHAREVPSDIPPRGLQVVLSDLLRNQEVDTIIMANLGYFQFKSAPGVHRLSIRPGRSLELYQFEKTDSTDGNDEPYQLLSLTTFNGLTIYPRFRKRPDKSSESLIQPLSTSSPKGPVGEFSKMMGHVKHLAAGMLGHHGLDLANGTARSVINVFTVASGCCTSGWRI
;
A
#
# COMPACT_ATOMS: atom_id res chain seq x y z
N TRP A 1 -7.87 -24.24 -32.48
CA TRP A 1 -6.83 -23.30 -32.95
C TRP A 1 -6.02 -23.87 -34.10
N GLU A 2 -5.29 -24.99 -33.97
CA GLU A 2 -4.50 -25.56 -35.08
C GLU A 2 -5.32 -25.93 -36.32
N THR A 3 -6.53 -26.47 -36.11
CA THR A 3 -7.48 -26.80 -37.18
C THR A 3 -8.13 -25.58 -37.84
N SER A 4 -8.13 -24.43 -37.17
CA SER A 4 -8.80 -23.20 -37.61
C SER A 4 -7.83 -22.12 -38.11
N LYS A 5 -6.54 -22.14 -37.73
CA LYS A 5 -5.55 -21.10 -38.08
C LYS A 5 -5.30 -20.98 -39.59
N SER A 6 -5.44 -22.07 -40.36
CA SER A 6 -5.33 -22.04 -41.82
C SER A 6 -6.55 -21.41 -42.52
N GLN A 7 -7.65 -21.16 -41.79
CA GLN A 7 -8.89 -20.57 -42.30
C GLN A 7 -9.08 -19.10 -41.87
N LEU A 8 -8.25 -18.57 -40.96
CA LEU A 8 -8.33 -17.20 -40.44
C LEU A 8 -7.39 -16.31 -41.24
N SER A 9 -7.94 -15.52 -42.16
CA SER A 9 -7.16 -14.69 -43.11
C SER A 9 -7.00 -13.23 -42.66
N THR A 10 -7.89 -12.73 -41.79
CA THR A 10 -7.90 -11.34 -41.31
C THR A 10 -7.72 -11.24 -39.80
N GLU A 11 -7.32 -10.06 -39.31
CA GLU A 11 -7.19 -9.77 -37.87
C GLU A 11 -8.55 -9.84 -37.18
N GLN A 12 -9.61 -9.34 -37.83
CA GLN A 12 -10.99 -9.43 -37.34
C GLN A 12 -11.42 -10.88 -37.08
N GLN A 13 -11.25 -11.77 -38.06
CA GLN A 13 -11.61 -13.19 -37.92
C GLN A 13 -10.85 -13.84 -36.75
N THR A 14 -9.57 -13.47 -36.60
CA THR A 14 -8.71 -13.95 -35.53
C THR A 14 -9.22 -13.49 -34.16
N TYR A 15 -9.58 -12.21 -34.03
CA TYR A 15 -10.15 -11.64 -32.81
C TYR A 15 -11.49 -12.28 -32.44
N GLU A 16 -12.43 -12.36 -33.37
CA GLU A 16 -13.76 -12.94 -33.15
C GLU A 16 -13.67 -14.42 -32.75
N HIS A 17 -12.80 -15.19 -33.41
CA HIS A 17 -12.58 -16.59 -33.06
C HIS A 17 -12.00 -16.73 -31.65
N LEU A 18 -11.03 -15.88 -31.26
CA LEU A 18 -10.42 -15.91 -29.95
C LEU A 18 -11.43 -15.57 -28.85
N ILE A 19 -12.25 -14.54 -29.04
CA ILE A 19 -13.35 -14.19 -28.11
C ILE A 19 -14.36 -15.33 -28.01
N SER A 20 -14.69 -16.00 -29.12
CA SER A 20 -15.60 -17.16 -29.11
C SER A 20 -15.06 -18.35 -28.31
N LEU A 21 -13.74 -18.58 -28.34
CA LEU A 21 -13.08 -19.63 -27.57
C LEU A 21 -13.03 -19.29 -26.08
N LEU A 22 -12.76 -18.05 -25.73
CA LEU A 22 -12.69 -17.60 -24.34
C LEU A 22 -14.06 -17.61 -23.63
N ARG A 23 -15.16 -17.53 -24.40
CA ARG A 23 -16.54 -17.72 -23.90
C ARG A 23 -16.86 -19.14 -23.46
N SER A 24 -16.01 -20.13 -23.75
CA SER A 24 -16.27 -21.50 -23.30
C SER A 24 -16.24 -21.59 -21.77
N PRO A 25 -17.10 -22.40 -21.14
CA PRO A 25 -17.18 -22.50 -19.68
C PRO A 25 -15.83 -22.91 -19.08
N GLY A 26 -15.43 -22.25 -17.97
CA GLY A 26 -14.17 -22.49 -17.27
C GLY A 26 -12.94 -21.72 -17.80
N LEU A 27 -13.10 -20.71 -18.66
CA LEU A 27 -12.04 -19.78 -19.05
C LEU A 27 -12.33 -18.35 -18.59
N LEU A 28 -13.17 -17.62 -19.33
CA LEU A 28 -13.63 -16.26 -18.99
C LEU A 28 -15.16 -16.22 -19.07
N ASP A 29 -15.81 -16.84 -18.10
CA ASP A 29 -17.26 -16.95 -17.98
C ASP A 29 -17.86 -16.00 -16.92
N GLY A 30 -17.03 -15.24 -16.22
CA GLY A 30 -17.47 -14.25 -15.23
C GLY A 30 -18.12 -13.01 -15.86
N PRO A 31 -19.00 -12.31 -15.11
CA PRO A 31 -19.66 -11.11 -15.59
C PRO A 31 -18.65 -10.00 -15.93
N GLY A 32 -18.69 -9.51 -17.17
CA GLY A 32 -17.88 -8.37 -17.62
C GLY A 32 -16.41 -8.66 -17.94
N GLU A 33 -15.97 -9.92 -17.82
CA GLU A 33 -14.57 -10.33 -18.05
C GLU A 33 -14.15 -10.18 -19.52
N ILE A 34 -15.05 -10.52 -20.44
CA ILE A 34 -14.80 -10.41 -21.88
C ILE A 34 -14.75 -8.96 -22.30
N GLU A 35 -15.67 -8.13 -21.80
CA GLU A 35 -15.65 -6.69 -22.03
C GLU A 35 -14.38 -6.07 -21.45
N SER A 36 -13.90 -6.55 -20.30
CA SER A 36 -12.63 -6.13 -19.69
C SER A 36 -11.42 -6.51 -20.56
N LEU A 37 -11.42 -7.71 -21.14
CA LEU A 37 -10.37 -8.15 -22.05
C LEU A 37 -10.40 -7.35 -23.37
N ALA A 38 -11.59 -7.14 -23.95
CA ALA A 38 -11.77 -6.37 -25.17
C ALA A 38 -11.22 -4.94 -25.00
N PHE A 39 -11.51 -4.30 -23.87
CA PHE A 39 -10.99 -2.98 -23.54
C PHE A 39 -9.46 -2.97 -23.36
N SER A 40 -8.90 -3.94 -22.63
CA SER A 40 -7.44 -4.09 -22.45
C SER A 40 -6.70 -4.29 -23.79
N ILE A 41 -7.29 -5.06 -24.72
CA ILE A 41 -6.76 -5.25 -26.07
C ILE A 41 -6.82 -3.94 -26.87
N ALA A 42 -7.93 -3.20 -26.79
CA ALA A 42 -8.08 -1.89 -27.46
C ALA A 42 -7.08 -0.84 -26.93
N LEU A 43 -6.77 -0.89 -25.63
CA LEU A 43 -5.72 -0.08 -24.99
C LEU A 43 -4.29 -0.56 -25.27
N LYS A 44 -4.12 -1.72 -25.90
CA LYS A 44 -2.80 -2.33 -26.17
C LYS A 44 -1.96 -2.57 -24.91
N GLU A 45 -2.60 -2.76 -23.75
CA GLU A 45 -1.97 -2.82 -22.42
C GLU A 45 -0.79 -3.81 -22.33
N ALA A 46 -0.87 -4.96 -23.00
CA ALA A 46 0.16 -6.00 -22.95
C ALA A 46 1.43 -5.71 -23.77
N HIS A 47 1.48 -4.61 -24.54
CA HIS A 47 2.61 -4.30 -25.42
C HIS A 47 3.96 -4.15 -24.69
N PRO A 48 4.06 -3.44 -23.55
CA PRO A 48 5.33 -3.31 -22.83
C PRO A 48 5.84 -4.65 -22.31
N LYS A 49 4.95 -5.57 -21.90
CA LYS A 49 5.33 -6.94 -21.52
C LYS A 49 5.88 -7.75 -22.69
N ILE A 50 5.29 -7.60 -23.88
CA ILE A 50 5.79 -8.22 -25.12
C ILE A 50 7.17 -7.67 -25.48
N GLU A 51 7.36 -6.34 -25.39
CA GLU A 51 8.66 -5.70 -25.63
C GLU A 51 9.69 -6.12 -24.58
N ALA A 52 9.30 -6.33 -23.31
CA ALA A 52 10.19 -6.87 -22.29
C ALA A 52 10.67 -8.30 -22.61
N PHE A 53 9.80 -9.17 -23.16
CA PHE A 53 10.24 -10.49 -23.66
C PHE A 53 11.19 -10.39 -24.84
N ARG A 54 10.94 -9.46 -25.77
CA ARG A 54 11.81 -9.19 -26.91
C ARG A 54 13.18 -8.68 -26.45
N ALA A 55 13.20 -7.70 -25.55
CA ALA A 55 14.41 -7.15 -24.96
C ALA A 55 15.18 -8.23 -24.20
N TRP A 56 14.50 -9.03 -23.37
CA TRP A 56 15.17 -10.12 -22.67
C TRP A 56 15.79 -11.13 -23.64
N TYR A 57 15.05 -11.58 -24.65
CA TYR A 57 15.54 -12.56 -25.64
C TYR A 57 16.75 -12.04 -26.42
N ALA A 58 16.76 -10.75 -26.76
CA ALA A 58 17.88 -10.10 -27.45
C ALA A 58 19.12 -9.93 -26.56
N SER A 59 18.95 -9.86 -25.23
CA SER A 59 20.07 -9.79 -24.28
C SER A 59 20.76 -11.14 -24.03
N LEU A 60 20.15 -12.25 -24.44
CA LEU A 60 20.72 -13.58 -24.25
C LEU A 60 22.03 -13.74 -25.03
N PRO A 61 23.03 -14.45 -24.47
CA PRO A 61 24.31 -14.69 -25.13
C PRO A 61 24.16 -15.27 -26.56
N SER A 62 25.08 -14.87 -27.45
CA SER A 62 25.05 -15.22 -28.88
C SER A 62 25.07 -16.73 -29.16
N ASN A 63 25.62 -17.53 -28.25
CA ASN A 63 25.61 -19.00 -28.30
C ASN A 63 24.20 -19.62 -28.15
N LEU A 64 23.26 -18.91 -27.52
CA LEU A 64 21.87 -19.34 -27.33
C LEU A 64 20.95 -18.75 -28.41
N THR A 65 21.20 -17.50 -28.83
CA THR A 65 20.37 -16.77 -29.79
C THR A 65 20.70 -17.09 -31.25
N GLY A 66 21.95 -17.46 -31.55
CA GLY A 66 22.38 -18.05 -32.82
C GLY A 66 22.02 -17.23 -34.08
N ALA A 67 22.68 -16.09 -34.29
CA ALA A 67 22.90 -15.53 -35.62
C ALA A 67 24.39 -15.64 -35.93
N LEU A 68 24.79 -16.68 -36.67
CA LEU A 68 26.10 -16.72 -37.32
C LEU A 68 26.04 -15.78 -38.52
N GLU A 69 26.41 -14.51 -38.33
CA GLU A 69 27.03 -13.74 -39.41
C GLU A 69 28.45 -14.30 -39.60
N SER A 70 28.55 -15.40 -40.35
CA SER A 70 29.78 -15.79 -41.02
C SER A 70 29.41 -16.42 -42.34
N GLU A 71 29.54 -15.64 -43.41
CA GLU A 71 29.92 -16.20 -44.69
C GLU A 71 31.15 -17.09 -44.46
N ASP A 72 31.15 -18.26 -45.11
CA ASP A 72 32.20 -19.29 -45.06
C ASP A 72 32.16 -20.23 -43.84
N ASN A 73 31.26 -21.22 -43.89
CA ASN A 73 31.64 -22.65 -43.92
C ASN A 73 30.39 -23.55 -43.87
N ALA A 74 30.02 -24.09 -45.03
CA ALA A 74 29.04 -25.15 -45.17
C ALA A 74 29.62 -26.49 -44.66
N SER A 75 29.34 -26.88 -43.41
CA SER A 75 29.21 -28.29 -42.96
C SER A 75 29.08 -28.43 -41.44
N SER A 76 27.96 -27.98 -40.87
CA SER A 76 27.33 -28.66 -39.74
C SER A 76 25.87 -28.22 -39.64
N GLU A 77 24.95 -29.17 -39.74
CA GLU A 77 23.50 -28.97 -39.61
C GLU A 77 23.14 -28.47 -38.21
N THR A 78 23.27 -27.18 -37.95
CA THR A 78 22.55 -26.52 -36.86
C THR A 78 21.28 -25.94 -37.46
N LYS A 79 20.24 -26.78 -37.57
CA LYS A 79 18.90 -26.32 -37.94
C LYS A 79 18.50 -25.23 -36.95
N ASP A 80 18.21 -24.03 -37.45
CA ASP A 80 17.74 -22.94 -36.62
C ASP A 80 16.35 -23.29 -36.06
N CYS A 81 16.29 -23.60 -34.77
CA CYS A 81 15.10 -24.15 -34.12
C CYS A 81 14.10 -23.02 -33.85
N LYS A 82 12.87 -23.15 -34.39
CA LYS A 82 11.80 -22.17 -34.19
C LYS A 82 11.46 -21.99 -32.71
N SER A 83 11.14 -23.07 -32.00
CA SER A 83 10.98 -23.11 -30.53
C SER A 83 12.03 -24.04 -29.91
N TRP A 84 12.48 -23.73 -28.70
CA TRP A 84 13.51 -24.51 -28.00
C TRP A 84 13.41 -24.37 -26.48
N ALA A 85 13.87 -25.38 -25.75
CA ALA A 85 13.88 -25.41 -24.28
C ALA A 85 15.29 -25.14 -23.73
N LEU A 86 15.38 -24.37 -22.65
CA LEU A 86 16.60 -24.07 -21.91
C LEU A 86 16.66 -24.92 -20.63
N ILE A 87 17.72 -25.71 -20.49
CA ILE A 87 18.01 -26.52 -19.30
C ILE A 87 19.50 -26.39 -18.97
N ASN A 88 19.87 -25.99 -17.74
CA ASN A 88 21.27 -25.82 -17.30
C ASN A 88 22.13 -25.01 -18.29
N ASN A 89 21.62 -23.87 -18.77
CA ASN A 89 22.25 -23.02 -19.80
C ASN A 89 22.51 -23.70 -21.16
N SER A 90 21.87 -24.84 -21.43
CA SER A 90 21.95 -25.55 -22.72
C SER A 90 20.64 -25.44 -23.51
N LYS A 91 20.76 -25.16 -24.81
CA LYS A 91 19.64 -25.09 -25.77
C LYS A 91 19.28 -26.48 -26.28
N ILE A 92 18.03 -26.88 -26.13
CA ILE A 92 17.49 -28.16 -26.60
C ILE A 92 16.40 -27.92 -27.64
N CYS A 93 16.63 -28.45 -28.84
CA CYS A 93 15.73 -28.32 -29.98
C CYS A 93 14.92 -29.57 -30.32
N ASP A 94 15.37 -30.73 -29.84
CA ASP A 94 14.72 -32.01 -30.14
C ASP A 94 13.81 -32.44 -28.99
N ILE A 95 12.56 -32.77 -29.34
CA ILE A 95 11.53 -33.18 -28.38
C ILE A 95 11.90 -34.54 -27.75
N SER A 96 12.43 -35.48 -28.54
CA SER A 96 12.84 -36.79 -28.03
C SER A 96 13.94 -36.68 -26.98
N LYS A 97 14.94 -35.82 -27.23
CA LYS A 97 16.01 -35.51 -26.28
C LYS A 97 15.48 -34.83 -25.03
N LEU A 98 14.49 -33.93 -25.17
CA LEU A 98 13.81 -33.32 -24.04
C LEU A 98 13.09 -34.37 -23.18
N SER A 99 12.33 -35.29 -23.78
CA SER A 99 11.66 -36.37 -23.03
C SER A 99 12.63 -37.33 -22.35
N GLU A 100 13.78 -37.63 -22.98
CA GLU A 100 14.85 -38.45 -22.39
C GLU A 100 15.45 -37.79 -21.14
N LEU A 101 15.70 -36.49 -21.21
CA LEU A 101 16.22 -35.72 -20.09
C LEU A 101 15.18 -35.64 -18.96
N LEU A 102 13.90 -35.52 -19.27
CA LEU A 102 12.83 -35.44 -18.26
C LEU A 102 12.47 -36.79 -17.61
N HIS A 103 13.08 -37.91 -18.02
CA HIS A 103 12.76 -39.23 -17.43
C HIS A 103 13.34 -39.37 -16.00
N PRO A 104 12.60 -39.99 -15.06
CA PRO A 104 12.98 -40.07 -13.64
C PRO A 104 14.27 -40.87 -13.36
N ASN A 105 14.70 -41.71 -14.30
CA ASN A 105 15.97 -42.44 -14.21
C ASN A 105 17.20 -41.55 -14.51
N TYR A 106 17.00 -40.37 -15.11
CA TYR A 106 18.05 -39.41 -15.40
C TYR A 106 18.09 -38.34 -14.28
N ARG A 107 19.04 -38.46 -13.35
CA ARG A 107 19.20 -37.49 -12.25
C ARG A 107 19.77 -36.17 -12.77
N LEU A 108 18.91 -35.30 -13.30
CA LEU A 108 19.31 -33.96 -13.72
C LEU A 108 19.77 -33.09 -12.54
N SER A 109 19.16 -33.28 -11.36
CA SER A 109 19.43 -32.48 -10.15
C SER A 109 20.85 -32.60 -9.62
N GLU A 110 21.55 -33.72 -9.85
CA GLU A 110 22.96 -33.92 -9.45
C GLU A 110 23.96 -33.23 -10.39
N LYS A 111 23.53 -32.73 -11.57
CA LYS A 111 24.38 -32.08 -12.58
C LYS A 111 24.12 -30.58 -12.75
N ILE A 112 23.29 -29.96 -11.91
CA ILE A 112 22.95 -28.53 -12.02
C ILE A 112 24.10 -27.70 -11.43
N GLN A 113 24.87 -27.01 -12.27
CA GLN A 113 25.91 -26.06 -11.82
C GLN A 113 25.34 -24.66 -11.54
N SER A 114 24.29 -24.25 -12.26
CA SER A 114 23.50 -23.02 -12.00
C SER A 114 22.10 -23.14 -12.62
N PRO A 115 21.01 -22.84 -11.89
CA PRO A 115 19.67 -22.77 -12.45
C PRO A 115 19.53 -21.56 -13.38
N PRO A 116 18.66 -21.62 -14.42
CA PRO A 116 18.42 -20.47 -15.27
C PRO A 116 17.76 -19.32 -14.49
N GLN A 117 18.13 -18.07 -14.81
CA GLN A 117 17.57 -16.90 -14.14
C GLN A 117 16.06 -16.79 -14.40
N VAL A 118 15.29 -16.79 -13.31
CA VAL A 118 13.84 -16.53 -13.33
C VAL A 118 13.61 -15.03 -13.26
N LEU A 119 12.73 -14.50 -14.11
CA LEU A 119 12.35 -13.10 -14.15
C LEU A 119 11.12 -12.83 -13.27
N PRO A 120 10.95 -11.60 -12.74
CA PRO A 120 9.81 -11.27 -11.88
C PRO A 120 8.43 -11.47 -12.54
N PHE A 121 8.34 -11.33 -13.87
CA PHE A 121 7.09 -11.46 -14.63
C PHE A 121 6.89 -12.85 -15.28
N ASP A 122 7.74 -13.82 -14.96
CA ASP A 122 7.58 -15.20 -15.44
C ASP A 122 6.44 -15.91 -14.69
N HIS A 123 5.70 -16.73 -15.43
CA HIS A 123 4.72 -17.65 -14.87
C HIS A 123 5.39 -19.01 -14.63
N LYS A 124 5.50 -19.42 -13.37
CA LYS A 124 6.04 -20.73 -12.97
C LYS A 124 4.91 -21.75 -12.88
N GLN A 125 5.05 -22.88 -13.56
CA GLN A 125 4.14 -24.01 -13.48
C GLN A 125 4.87 -25.24 -12.90
N GLY A 126 4.29 -25.85 -11.87
CA GLY A 126 4.83 -27.03 -11.18
C GLY A 126 5.18 -26.74 -9.72
N HIS A 127 4.96 -27.72 -8.84
CA HIS A 127 5.18 -27.61 -7.41
C HIS A 127 6.69 -27.64 -7.07
N GLN A 128 7.18 -26.66 -6.33
CA GLN A 128 8.50 -26.80 -5.71
C GLN A 128 8.29 -27.69 -4.49
N SER A 129 8.48 -29.00 -4.63
CA SER A 129 8.57 -29.86 -3.45
C SER A 129 10.00 -29.87 -2.98
N THR A 130 10.23 -29.35 -1.79
CA THR A 130 11.53 -29.28 -1.12
C THR A 130 12.11 -30.67 -0.75
N GLN A 131 11.42 -31.79 -1.00
CA GLN A 131 12.01 -33.11 -0.75
C GLN A 131 13.03 -33.52 -1.83
N LYS A 132 14.30 -33.31 -1.50
CA LYS A 132 15.51 -34.04 -1.94
C LYS A 132 16.08 -33.86 -3.35
N SER A 133 15.55 -32.97 -4.19
CA SER A 133 16.22 -32.64 -5.45
C SER A 133 15.67 -31.32 -5.98
N SER A 134 16.52 -30.30 -6.15
CA SER A 134 16.16 -29.09 -6.90
C SER A 134 15.54 -29.52 -8.23
N VAL A 135 14.22 -29.48 -8.30
CA VAL A 135 13.46 -29.86 -9.49
C VAL A 135 13.96 -28.96 -10.62
N PRO A 136 14.50 -29.51 -11.73
CA PRO A 136 15.16 -28.68 -12.73
C PRO A 136 14.16 -27.69 -13.32
N THR A 137 14.55 -26.41 -13.36
CA THR A 137 13.76 -25.35 -14.00
C THR A 137 14.02 -25.39 -15.50
N VAL A 138 12.95 -25.54 -16.28
CA VAL A 138 12.98 -25.63 -17.74
C VAL A 138 12.21 -24.45 -18.33
N ILE A 139 12.90 -23.64 -19.14
CA ILE A 139 12.32 -22.46 -19.78
C ILE A 139 12.09 -22.75 -21.26
N LEU A 140 10.86 -22.67 -21.74
CA LEU A 140 10.53 -22.81 -23.16
C LEU A 140 10.53 -21.43 -23.82
N TYR A 141 11.41 -21.22 -24.79
CA TYR A 141 11.34 -20.10 -25.72
C TYR A 141 10.50 -20.50 -26.94
N ALA A 142 9.24 -20.08 -26.93
CA ALA A 142 8.22 -20.50 -27.90
C ALA A 142 8.07 -19.51 -29.06
N SER A 143 8.01 -20.03 -30.28
CA SER A 143 7.53 -19.28 -31.45
C SER A 143 5.99 -19.35 -31.51
N PRO A 144 5.29 -18.33 -32.04
CA PRO A 144 3.83 -18.36 -32.25
C PRO A 144 3.36 -19.38 -33.32
N ASP A 145 4.28 -20.15 -33.90
CA ASP A 145 4.00 -21.26 -34.82
C ASP A 145 3.53 -22.52 -34.03
N PRO A 146 2.26 -22.94 -34.16
CA PRO A 146 1.70 -24.06 -33.39
C PRO A 146 2.45 -25.37 -33.62
N SER A 147 2.91 -25.59 -34.86
CA SER A 147 3.62 -26.81 -35.27
C SER A 147 4.91 -27.05 -34.47
N SER A 148 5.53 -25.97 -33.98
CA SER A 148 6.73 -26.02 -33.15
C SER A 148 6.42 -25.87 -31.66
N PHE A 149 5.43 -25.06 -31.27
CA PHE A 149 5.11 -24.79 -29.87
C PHE A 149 4.35 -25.93 -29.17
N CYS A 150 3.28 -26.42 -29.79
CA CYS A 150 2.34 -27.35 -29.14
C CYS A 150 3.01 -28.65 -28.63
N PRO A 151 3.91 -29.31 -29.38
CA PRO A 151 4.57 -30.53 -28.90
C PRO A 151 5.44 -30.28 -27.66
N PHE A 152 6.21 -29.20 -27.63
CA PHE A 152 7.04 -28.82 -26.47
C PHE A 152 6.17 -28.50 -25.26
N HIS A 153 5.12 -27.68 -25.45
CA HIS A 153 4.21 -27.31 -24.38
C HIS A 153 3.52 -28.53 -23.77
N GLN A 154 3.01 -29.47 -24.58
CA GLN A 154 2.34 -30.67 -24.06
C GLN A 154 3.25 -31.54 -23.19
N VAL A 155 4.53 -31.72 -23.57
CA VAL A 155 5.49 -32.52 -22.80
C VAL A 155 5.79 -31.84 -21.45
N LEU A 156 6.13 -30.55 -21.47
CA LEU A 156 6.48 -29.79 -20.25
C LEU A 156 5.29 -29.58 -19.33
N HIS A 157 4.10 -29.32 -19.89
CA HIS A 157 2.87 -29.17 -19.14
C HIS A 157 2.46 -30.48 -18.45
N LYS A 158 2.65 -31.65 -19.11
CA LYS A 158 2.42 -32.95 -18.48
C LYS A 158 3.44 -33.27 -17.39
N ALA A 159 4.71 -32.92 -17.59
CA ALA A 159 5.77 -33.14 -16.61
C ALA A 159 5.60 -32.29 -15.34
N SER A 160 5.12 -31.05 -15.50
CA SER A 160 4.89 -30.11 -14.39
C SER A 160 3.59 -30.33 -13.61
N LYS A 161 2.55 -30.93 -14.22
CA LYS A 161 1.24 -31.19 -13.56
C LYS A 161 1.14 -32.51 -12.78
N LYS A 162 2.21 -33.30 -12.70
CA LYS A 162 2.21 -34.52 -11.88
C LYS A 162 2.16 -34.17 -10.39
N PRO A 163 1.56 -35.01 -9.52
CA PRO A 163 1.49 -34.77 -8.07
C PRO A 163 2.87 -34.69 -7.41
N GLN A 164 3.88 -35.35 -7.99
CA GLN A 164 5.29 -35.03 -7.77
C GLN A 164 5.84 -34.52 -9.11
N PRO A 165 6.10 -33.22 -9.25
CA PRO A 165 6.52 -32.66 -10.52
C PRO A 165 7.96 -33.04 -10.84
N ASP A 166 8.18 -33.47 -12.09
CA ASP A 166 9.52 -33.81 -12.57
C ASP A 166 10.33 -32.55 -12.89
N THR A 167 9.66 -31.44 -13.25
CA THR A 167 10.26 -30.14 -13.61
C THR A 167 9.40 -28.94 -13.26
N THR A 168 10.06 -27.80 -13.04
CA THR A 168 9.41 -26.48 -13.02
C THR A 168 9.40 -25.92 -14.44
N TYR A 169 8.22 -25.60 -14.97
CA TYR A 169 8.03 -25.15 -16.34
C TYR A 169 7.76 -23.63 -16.40
N ILE A 170 8.51 -22.93 -17.25
CA ILE A 170 8.30 -21.50 -17.55
C ILE A 170 8.15 -21.31 -19.06
N LEU A 171 7.17 -20.51 -19.48
CA LEU A 171 6.95 -20.14 -20.88
C LEU A 171 7.41 -18.70 -21.15
N ARG A 172 8.31 -18.52 -22.12
CA ARG A 172 8.72 -17.22 -22.66
C ARG A 172 8.49 -17.16 -24.17
N TRP A 173 8.00 -16.03 -24.67
CA TRP A 173 7.83 -15.84 -26.10
C TRP A 173 9.15 -15.48 -26.77
N LYS A 174 9.50 -16.18 -27.85
CA LYS A 174 10.63 -15.85 -28.74
C LYS A 174 10.14 -14.86 -29.78
N ILE A 175 10.58 -13.61 -29.64
CA ILE A 175 10.27 -12.53 -30.58
C ILE A 175 11.59 -12.12 -31.25
N PRO A 176 11.73 -12.28 -32.57
CA PRO A 176 12.96 -11.90 -33.28
C PRO A 176 13.29 -10.41 -33.10
N SER A 177 14.57 -10.09 -32.91
CA SER A 177 15.03 -8.72 -32.71
C SER A 177 15.00 -7.89 -33.99
N THR A 178 15.22 -8.53 -35.15
CA THR A 178 15.21 -7.88 -36.46
C THR A 178 13.77 -7.64 -36.93
N PRO A 179 13.33 -6.38 -37.08
CA PRO A 179 12.06 -6.10 -37.72
C PRO A 179 12.11 -6.65 -39.14
N SER A 180 11.11 -7.42 -39.56
CA SER A 180 10.91 -7.67 -40.99
C SER A 180 10.80 -6.30 -41.67
N ALA A 181 11.36 -6.15 -42.88
CA ALA A 181 11.32 -4.89 -43.65
C ALA A 181 9.89 -4.33 -43.91
N SER A 182 8.85 -5.06 -43.50
CA SER A 182 7.43 -4.74 -43.55
C SER A 182 6.80 -4.28 -42.21
N SER A 183 7.54 -4.26 -41.10
CA SER A 183 6.98 -3.98 -39.76
C SER A 183 6.73 -2.49 -39.56
N LYS A 184 5.47 -2.06 -39.60
CA LYS A 184 5.05 -0.69 -39.25
C LYS A 184 5.11 -0.47 -37.73
N PRO A 185 5.43 0.75 -37.25
CA PRO A 185 5.34 1.08 -35.83
C PRO A 185 3.89 0.93 -35.33
N SER A 186 3.72 0.48 -34.08
CA SER A 186 2.39 0.32 -33.47
C SER A 186 1.92 1.66 -32.92
N LEU A 187 0.73 2.11 -33.36
CA LEU A 187 0.08 3.32 -32.84
C LEU A 187 -0.58 3.03 -31.49
N LEU A 188 -0.34 3.85 -30.48
CA LEU A 188 -0.84 3.66 -29.12
C LEU A 188 -2.18 4.38 -28.89
N SER A 189 -2.94 3.91 -27.91
CA SER A 189 -4.21 4.47 -27.44
C SER A 189 -4.12 4.78 -25.94
N GLY A 190 -5.15 5.41 -25.37
CA GLY A 190 -5.19 5.75 -23.94
C GLY A 190 -4.49 7.08 -23.59
N TRP A 191 -4.39 7.98 -24.55
CA TRP A 191 -3.87 9.35 -24.38
C TRP A 191 -4.89 10.36 -24.93
N GLY A 192 -4.75 11.63 -24.59
CA GLY A 192 -5.56 12.72 -25.12
C GLY A 192 -4.72 13.84 -25.72
N ALA A 193 -5.38 14.78 -26.38
CA ALA A 193 -4.74 16.03 -26.77
C ALA A 193 -5.70 17.20 -26.55
N SER A 194 -5.12 18.37 -26.30
CA SER A 194 -5.84 19.64 -26.30
C SER A 194 -5.33 20.59 -27.37
N LEU A 195 -6.24 21.43 -27.86
CA LEU A 195 -5.92 22.63 -28.62
C LEU A 195 -6.27 23.83 -27.75
N ASP A 196 -5.24 24.44 -27.18
CA ASP A 196 -5.36 25.58 -26.28
C ASP A 196 -5.43 26.87 -27.09
N ILE A 197 -6.35 27.77 -26.75
CA ILE A 197 -6.54 29.04 -27.45
C ILE A 197 -5.49 30.05 -26.98
N LYS A 198 -4.63 30.52 -27.90
CA LYS A 198 -3.53 31.45 -27.60
C LYS A 198 -3.90 32.93 -27.80
N LYS A 199 -4.78 33.24 -28.76
CA LYS A 199 -5.20 34.63 -29.05
C LYS A 199 -6.16 35.15 -27.97
N SER A 200 -5.90 36.35 -27.47
CA SER A 200 -6.56 36.97 -26.31
C SER A 200 -7.94 37.57 -26.57
N GLU A 201 -8.34 37.85 -27.82
CA GLU A 201 -9.60 38.59 -28.11
C GLU A 201 -10.88 37.86 -27.64
N TYR A 202 -10.87 36.52 -27.62
CA TYR A 202 -11.95 35.72 -27.05
C TYR A 202 -11.87 35.59 -25.52
N LEU A 203 -10.65 35.68 -24.96
CA LEU A 203 -10.39 35.59 -23.52
C LEU A 203 -10.63 36.92 -22.79
N THR A 204 -10.61 38.04 -23.53
CA THR A 204 -10.94 39.36 -23.01
C THR A 204 -12.45 39.49 -22.88
N LEU A 205 -12.91 39.64 -21.63
CA LEU A 205 -14.30 39.87 -21.29
C LEU A 205 -14.81 41.14 -21.98
N ASP A 206 -15.99 41.07 -22.59
CA ASP A 206 -16.68 42.25 -23.11
C ASP A 206 -17.41 42.96 -21.96
N ASP A 207 -16.73 43.94 -21.35
CA ASP A 207 -17.22 44.72 -20.20
C ASP A 207 -18.22 45.82 -20.59
N ARG A 208 -18.66 45.89 -21.86
CA ARG A 208 -19.65 46.88 -22.28
C ARG A 208 -20.99 46.57 -21.60
N PRO A 209 -21.62 47.56 -20.91
CA PRO A 209 -22.92 47.34 -20.29
C PRO A 209 -23.93 46.94 -21.37
N VAL A 210 -24.69 45.89 -21.09
CA VAL A 210 -25.82 45.47 -21.92
C VAL A 210 -26.76 46.66 -22.03
N GLU A 211 -26.90 47.24 -23.23
CA GLU A 211 -28.00 48.14 -23.51
C GLU A 211 -29.27 47.37 -23.18
N SER A 212 -29.98 47.82 -22.15
CA SER A 212 -31.29 47.33 -21.78
C SER A 212 -32.20 47.47 -22.99
N SER A 213 -32.34 46.40 -23.76
CA SER A 213 -33.47 46.22 -24.66
C SER A 213 -34.72 46.52 -23.84
N SER A 214 -35.46 47.52 -24.31
CA SER A 214 -36.66 48.11 -23.74
C SER A 214 -37.46 47.19 -22.82
N SER A 215 -37.80 47.75 -21.67
CA SER A 215 -38.52 47.20 -20.51
C SER A 215 -39.95 46.69 -20.76
N GLU A 216 -40.24 46.07 -21.90
CA GLU A 216 -41.56 45.47 -22.20
C GLU A 216 -41.53 43.95 -22.37
N ASP A 217 -40.37 43.32 -22.59
CA ASP A 217 -40.28 41.86 -22.81
C ASP A 217 -40.06 41.02 -21.54
N ALA A 218 -39.91 41.66 -20.37
CA ALA A 218 -39.66 40.95 -19.10
C ALA A 218 -40.88 40.21 -18.53
N GLN A 219 -42.06 40.31 -19.15
CA GLN A 219 -43.29 39.62 -18.73
C GLN A 219 -43.70 38.44 -19.63
N LEU A 220 -42.97 38.15 -20.71
CA LEU A 220 -43.30 37.04 -21.63
C LEU A 220 -42.36 35.82 -21.54
N ILE A 221 -41.42 35.79 -20.60
CA ILE A 221 -40.51 34.65 -20.34
C ILE A 221 -40.98 33.86 -19.10
N LEU A 222 -42.30 33.64 -18.98
CA LEU A 222 -42.90 32.87 -17.87
C LEU A 222 -43.62 31.59 -18.32
N ASP A 223 -43.74 31.31 -19.62
CA ASP A 223 -44.28 30.04 -20.11
C ASP A 223 -43.19 29.17 -20.74
N GLY A 224 -42.59 28.33 -19.89
CA GLY A 224 -41.65 27.27 -20.24
C GLY A 224 -42.33 26.08 -20.93
N THR A 225 -43.00 26.32 -22.06
CA THR A 225 -43.53 25.25 -22.92
C THR A 225 -43.10 25.43 -24.37
N LYS A 226 -41.80 25.28 -24.64
CA LYS A 226 -41.34 24.78 -25.93
C LYS A 226 -40.59 23.49 -25.69
N LYS A 227 -41.19 22.38 -26.14
CA LYS A 227 -40.52 21.08 -26.24
C LYS A 227 -39.19 21.26 -27.00
N PRO A 228 -38.10 20.60 -26.59
CA PRO A 228 -36.88 20.59 -27.38
C PRO A 228 -37.21 19.91 -28.71
N ALA A 229 -37.12 20.67 -29.80
CA ALA A 229 -37.25 20.12 -31.13
C ALA A 229 -36.03 19.25 -31.38
N GLY A 230 -36.23 17.94 -31.34
CA GLY A 230 -35.24 16.98 -31.82
C GLY A 230 -34.93 17.28 -33.28
N ASN A 231 -33.70 17.69 -33.53
CA ASN A 231 -32.95 17.52 -34.77
C ASN A 231 -31.49 17.86 -34.41
N GLU A 232 -30.71 16.83 -34.08
CA GLU A 232 -29.26 16.90 -34.17
C GLU A 232 -28.94 17.15 -35.65
N MET A 233 -28.75 18.43 -36.00
CA MET A 233 -28.53 18.85 -37.37
C MET A 233 -27.04 18.69 -37.67
N GLN A 234 -26.75 17.91 -38.71
CA GLN A 234 -25.46 17.89 -39.39
C GLN A 234 -25.00 19.34 -39.63
N VAL A 235 -23.86 19.69 -39.04
CA VAL A 235 -23.17 20.96 -39.30
C VAL A 235 -22.60 20.86 -40.71
N ASP A 236 -23.39 21.29 -41.69
CA ASP A 236 -22.91 21.56 -43.03
C ASP A 236 -22.63 23.06 -43.17
N SER A 237 -21.34 23.39 -43.33
CA SER A 237 -20.85 24.56 -44.07
C SER A 237 -21.19 26.00 -43.60
N GLU A 238 -21.27 26.27 -42.29
CA GLU A 238 -20.95 27.61 -41.77
C GLU A 238 -19.55 27.60 -41.11
N GLN A 239 -18.74 28.62 -41.38
CA GLN A 239 -17.39 28.73 -40.82
C GLN A 239 -17.48 28.84 -39.29
N ALA A 240 -16.95 27.85 -38.57
CA ALA A 240 -16.90 27.85 -37.11
C ALA A 240 -16.16 29.11 -36.62
N LYS A 241 -16.85 29.97 -35.87
CA LYS A 241 -16.30 31.23 -35.36
C LYS A 241 -16.52 31.31 -33.85
N LEU A 242 -15.46 31.66 -33.11
CA LEU A 242 -15.58 31.93 -31.67
C LEU A 242 -16.21 33.30 -31.43
N THR A 243 -17.25 33.33 -30.61
CA THR A 243 -17.96 34.54 -30.20
C THR A 243 -17.69 34.82 -28.73
N PRO A 244 -17.16 36.00 -28.36
CA PRO A 244 -16.86 36.33 -26.96
C PRO A 244 -18.16 36.46 -26.16
N LEU A 245 -18.11 36.02 -24.90
CA LEU A 245 -19.21 36.09 -23.93
C LEU A 245 -19.08 37.33 -23.05
N LYS A 246 -20.22 37.88 -22.62
CA LYS A 246 -20.26 38.97 -21.63
C LYS A 246 -20.10 38.43 -20.21
N ALA A 247 -19.62 39.27 -19.28
CA ALA A 247 -19.46 38.86 -17.87
C ALA A 247 -20.76 38.33 -17.22
N ALA A 248 -21.92 38.91 -17.55
CA ALA A 248 -23.22 38.45 -17.05
C ALA A 248 -23.65 37.08 -17.62
N GLU A 249 -23.16 36.72 -18.81
CA GLU A 249 -23.47 35.45 -19.49
C GLU A 249 -22.58 34.30 -18.95
N ILE A 250 -21.41 34.63 -18.40
CA ILE A 250 -20.47 33.66 -17.80
C ILE A 250 -20.90 33.27 -16.38
N PHE A 251 -21.57 34.17 -15.67
CA PHE A 251 -21.88 34.04 -14.24
C PHE A 251 -22.49 32.68 -13.87
N ASP A 252 -23.52 32.23 -14.58
CA ASP A 252 -24.24 30.97 -14.31
C ASP A 252 -23.96 29.86 -15.34
N ILE A 253 -22.88 29.97 -16.12
CA ILE A 253 -22.60 29.08 -17.25
C ILE A 253 -22.45 27.60 -16.85
N GLY A 254 -21.86 27.33 -15.69
CA GLY A 254 -21.71 25.97 -15.17
C GLY A 254 -23.05 25.33 -14.82
N ALA A 255 -23.95 26.09 -14.22
CA ALA A 255 -25.29 25.60 -13.88
C ALA A 255 -26.16 25.41 -15.13
N LYS A 256 -26.02 26.30 -16.13
CA LYS A 256 -26.65 26.13 -17.46
C LYS A 256 -26.16 24.88 -18.18
N ALA A 257 -24.86 24.61 -18.11
CA ALA A 257 -24.28 23.38 -18.66
C ALA A 257 -24.88 22.12 -18.02
N ALA A 258 -25.02 22.11 -16.69
CA ALA A 258 -25.66 21.00 -15.98
C ALA A 258 -27.12 20.79 -16.42
N GLN A 259 -27.90 21.87 -16.50
CA GLN A 259 -29.30 21.81 -16.94
C GLN A 259 -29.43 21.27 -18.38
N HIS A 260 -28.57 21.74 -19.29
CA HIS A 260 -28.58 21.27 -20.68
C HIS A 260 -28.33 19.77 -20.76
N VAL A 261 -27.29 19.28 -20.08
CA VAL A 261 -26.94 17.85 -20.02
C VAL A 261 -28.08 17.01 -19.45
N LEU A 262 -28.69 17.44 -18.34
CA LEU A 262 -29.78 16.70 -17.70
C LEU A 262 -31.08 16.73 -18.50
N SER A 263 -31.32 17.78 -19.28
CA SER A 263 -32.50 17.90 -20.15
C SER A 263 -32.38 17.13 -21.47
N SER A 264 -31.16 16.69 -21.81
CA SER A 264 -30.86 15.98 -23.06
C SER A 264 -31.32 14.51 -23.00
N PRO A 265 -31.74 13.91 -24.14
CA PRO A 265 -32.15 12.50 -24.18
C PRO A 265 -30.99 11.53 -23.92
N SER A 266 -29.76 11.92 -24.27
CA SER A 266 -28.52 11.15 -24.06
C SER A 266 -27.51 11.96 -23.22
N PRO A 267 -27.66 12.03 -21.89
CA PRO A 267 -26.86 12.92 -21.04
C PRO A 267 -25.35 12.72 -21.13
N LEU A 268 -24.85 11.48 -21.22
CA LEU A 268 -23.41 11.22 -21.31
C LEU A 268 -22.80 11.74 -22.62
N SER A 269 -23.51 11.56 -23.74
CA SER A 269 -23.05 12.03 -25.04
C SER A 269 -23.14 13.56 -25.12
N ALA A 270 -24.20 14.15 -24.57
CA ALA A 270 -24.35 15.60 -24.43
C ALA A 270 -23.25 16.21 -23.56
N LEU A 271 -22.90 15.57 -22.44
CA LEU A 271 -21.79 15.96 -21.56
C LEU A 271 -20.46 15.93 -22.32
N ARG A 272 -20.19 14.85 -23.06
CA ARG A 272 -18.97 14.72 -23.85
C ARG A 272 -18.86 15.81 -24.91
N ASN A 273 -19.90 16.00 -25.71
CA ASN A 273 -19.89 17.05 -26.74
C ASN A 273 -19.70 18.44 -26.13
N LEU A 274 -20.41 18.74 -25.04
CA LEU A 274 -20.30 20.01 -24.33
C LEU A 274 -18.89 20.25 -23.78
N ALA A 275 -18.31 19.26 -23.08
CA ALA A 275 -17.01 19.41 -22.45
C ALA A 275 -15.87 19.46 -23.48
N GLU A 276 -15.88 18.57 -24.47
CA GLU A 276 -14.84 18.46 -25.50
C GLU A 276 -14.81 19.67 -26.46
N ASN A 277 -15.96 20.33 -26.69
CA ASN A 277 -16.12 21.49 -27.59
C ASN A 277 -16.51 22.78 -26.89
N PHE A 278 -16.28 22.88 -25.57
CA PHE A 278 -16.81 23.96 -24.74
C PHE A 278 -16.60 25.37 -25.32
N PRO A 279 -15.41 25.77 -25.82
CA PRO A 279 -15.22 27.14 -26.33
C PRO A 279 -16.13 27.49 -27.52
N LEU A 280 -16.46 26.51 -28.37
CA LEU A 280 -17.36 26.70 -29.51
C LEU A 280 -18.83 26.75 -29.08
N ILE A 281 -19.19 25.96 -28.07
CA ILE A 281 -20.57 25.77 -27.61
C ILE A 281 -20.98 26.82 -26.55
N ALA A 282 -20.05 27.46 -25.86
CA ALA A 282 -20.34 28.31 -24.71
C ALA A 282 -21.35 29.43 -25.02
N HIS A 283 -21.26 30.07 -26.19
CA HIS A 283 -22.20 31.10 -26.63
C HIS A 283 -23.60 30.53 -26.94
N THR A 284 -23.67 29.41 -27.67
CA THR A 284 -24.97 28.78 -28.01
C THR A 284 -25.65 28.20 -26.78
N LEU A 285 -24.88 27.67 -25.83
CA LEU A 285 -25.38 27.16 -24.55
C LEU A 285 -26.17 28.23 -23.77
N VAL A 286 -25.59 29.41 -23.63
CA VAL A 286 -26.17 30.49 -22.80
C VAL A 286 -27.33 31.20 -23.51
N ASN A 287 -27.24 31.41 -24.81
CA ASN A 287 -28.18 32.24 -25.56
C ASN A 287 -29.30 31.45 -26.25
N GLU A 288 -29.04 30.20 -26.66
CA GLU A 288 -29.99 29.41 -27.46
C GLU A 288 -30.51 28.18 -26.72
N TRP A 289 -29.61 27.40 -26.09
CA TRP A 289 -29.99 26.11 -25.50
C TRP A 289 -30.67 26.25 -24.14
N VAL A 290 -30.15 27.13 -23.28
CA VAL A 290 -30.73 27.44 -21.96
C VAL A 290 -30.90 28.95 -21.82
N PRO A 291 -31.85 29.56 -22.56
CA PRO A 291 -32.07 30.99 -22.51
C PRO A 291 -32.65 31.40 -21.15
N GLY A 292 -32.08 32.44 -20.54
CA GLY A 292 -32.55 32.99 -19.26
C GLY A 292 -31.87 32.37 -18.04
N ARG A 293 -32.63 32.19 -16.94
CA ARG A 293 -32.12 31.62 -15.68
C ARG A 293 -32.39 30.12 -15.62
N ILE A 294 -31.56 29.42 -14.85
CA ILE A 294 -31.75 28.00 -14.54
C ILE A 294 -33.07 27.73 -13.80
N SER A 295 -33.56 26.48 -13.86
CA SER A 295 -34.79 26.09 -13.14
C SER A 295 -34.66 26.33 -11.63
N ARG A 296 -35.77 26.73 -11.01
CA ARG A 296 -35.79 27.08 -9.58
C ARG A 296 -35.45 25.89 -8.71
N GLU A 297 -35.95 24.72 -9.09
CA GLU A 297 -35.78 23.44 -8.40
C GLU A 297 -34.31 23.03 -8.41
N LEU A 298 -33.66 23.05 -9.58
CA LEU A 298 -32.23 22.76 -9.71
C LEU A 298 -31.38 23.75 -8.90
N ARG A 299 -31.70 25.05 -8.96
CA ARG A 299 -30.95 26.06 -8.21
C ARG A 299 -31.02 25.86 -6.70
N LEU A 300 -32.20 25.53 -6.17
CA LEU A 300 -32.38 25.28 -4.74
C LEU A 300 -31.63 24.01 -4.31
N GLU A 301 -31.77 22.93 -5.08
CA GLU A 301 -31.06 21.67 -4.82
C GLU A 301 -29.53 21.86 -4.84
N LEU A 302 -29.00 22.60 -5.82
CA LEU A 302 -27.57 22.93 -5.87
C LEU A 302 -27.13 23.75 -4.64
N GLN A 303 -27.94 24.72 -4.20
CA GLN A 303 -27.62 25.56 -3.04
C GLN A 303 -27.64 24.77 -1.72
N GLU A 304 -28.60 23.85 -1.54
CA GLU A 304 -28.67 22.95 -0.38
C GLU A 304 -27.49 21.96 -0.37
N ASN A 305 -27.19 21.39 -1.53
CA ASN A 305 -26.06 20.49 -1.73
C ASN A 305 -24.70 21.16 -1.46
N MET A 306 -24.58 22.48 -1.69
CA MET A 306 -23.40 23.27 -1.31
C MET A 306 -23.30 23.53 0.19
N ALA A 307 -24.43 23.67 0.89
CA ALA A 307 -24.44 23.94 2.33
C ALA A 307 -24.29 22.66 3.18
N ALA A 308 -24.83 21.53 2.69
CA ALA A 308 -24.89 20.27 3.42
C ALA A 308 -23.74 19.30 3.08
N GLY A 309 -23.08 19.45 1.92
CA GLY A 309 -22.07 18.51 1.45
C GLY A 309 -20.65 18.97 1.72
N GLY A 310 -19.83 18.13 2.35
CA GLY A 310 -18.39 18.38 2.61
C GLY A 310 -17.50 18.54 1.35
N ILE A 311 -18.08 18.69 0.16
CA ILE A 311 -17.38 18.90 -1.11
C ILE A 311 -17.71 20.30 -1.61
N PRO A 312 -16.70 21.19 -1.72
CA PRO A 312 -16.86 22.54 -2.25
C PRO A 312 -17.51 22.57 -3.64
N PRO A 313 -18.29 23.62 -3.97
CA PRO A 313 -18.83 23.80 -5.32
C PRO A 313 -17.71 23.88 -6.36
N GLY A 314 -17.96 23.34 -7.55
CA GLY A 314 -17.02 23.35 -8.67
C GLY A 314 -15.95 22.26 -8.63
N GLN A 315 -15.76 21.58 -7.49
CA GLN A 315 -14.89 20.41 -7.40
C GLN A 315 -15.56 19.17 -7.99
N SER A 316 -14.73 18.37 -8.67
CA SER A 316 -15.10 17.07 -9.21
C SER A 316 -14.43 15.97 -8.40
N VAL A 317 -15.17 14.91 -8.06
CA VAL A 317 -14.68 13.76 -7.30
C VAL A 317 -15.30 12.49 -7.85
N VAL A 318 -14.52 11.41 -7.96
CA VAL A 318 -15.01 10.11 -8.45
C VAL A 318 -14.75 9.03 -7.41
N TRP A 319 -15.76 8.20 -7.17
CA TRP A 319 -15.67 6.98 -6.39
C TRP A 319 -15.99 5.76 -7.25
N MET A 320 -15.35 4.64 -6.93
CA MET A 320 -15.71 3.31 -7.42
C MET A 320 -15.99 2.43 -6.21
N ASN A 321 -17.22 1.93 -6.05
CA ASN A 321 -17.63 1.07 -4.93
C ASN A 321 -17.23 1.65 -3.55
N GLY A 322 -17.42 2.97 -3.38
CA GLY A 322 -17.08 3.71 -2.15
C GLY A 322 -15.61 4.06 -1.97
N LEU A 323 -14.71 3.55 -2.82
CA LEU A 323 -13.30 3.96 -2.85
C LEU A 323 -13.16 5.27 -3.64
N GLN A 324 -12.66 6.31 -2.99
CA GLN A 324 -12.39 7.58 -3.66
C GLN A 324 -11.18 7.42 -4.57
N LEU A 325 -11.33 7.65 -5.89
CA LEU A 325 -10.20 7.48 -6.81
C LEU A 325 -9.17 8.61 -6.66
N SER A 326 -9.61 9.80 -6.23
CA SER A 326 -8.74 10.97 -6.07
C SER A 326 -7.73 10.86 -4.95
N SER A 327 -7.95 9.96 -3.98
CA SER A 327 -7.01 9.69 -2.89
C SER A 327 -5.88 8.76 -3.33
N LEU A 328 -6.15 7.84 -4.26
CA LEU A 328 -5.13 7.02 -4.91
C LEU A 328 -4.27 7.82 -5.90
N VAL A 329 -4.92 8.59 -6.77
CA VAL A 329 -4.26 9.39 -7.82
C VAL A 329 -5.12 10.63 -8.05
N SER A 330 -4.50 11.82 -8.12
CA SER A 330 -5.22 13.04 -8.49
C SER A 330 -6.04 12.81 -9.75
N LEU A 331 -7.29 13.30 -9.81
CA LEU A 331 -8.19 13.06 -10.96
C LEU A 331 -7.61 13.55 -12.29
N GLU A 332 -6.69 14.50 -12.23
CA GLU A 332 -5.94 14.97 -13.39
C GLU A 332 -4.91 13.93 -13.87
N ASN A 333 -4.35 13.12 -12.99
CA ASN A 333 -3.30 12.15 -13.29
C ASN A 333 -3.84 10.70 -13.37
N LEU A 334 -5.16 10.48 -13.24
CA LEU A 334 -5.74 9.14 -13.30
C LEU A 334 -5.83 8.67 -14.76
N ASP A 335 -5.03 7.66 -15.09
CA ASP A 335 -5.00 7.06 -16.42
C ASP A 335 -5.97 5.89 -16.60
N PHE A 336 -6.32 5.63 -17.86
CA PHE A 336 -7.09 4.44 -18.26
C PHE A 336 -6.43 3.14 -17.83
N PHE A 337 -5.11 3.05 -17.94
CA PHE A 337 -4.34 1.85 -17.60
C PHE A 337 -4.39 1.56 -16.10
N LYS A 338 -4.30 2.60 -15.25
CA LYS A 338 -4.42 2.43 -13.80
C LYS A 338 -5.86 2.08 -13.41
N LEU A 339 -6.86 2.69 -14.06
CA LEU A 339 -8.26 2.34 -13.81
C LEU A 339 -8.54 0.86 -14.11
N VAL A 340 -8.02 0.31 -15.21
CA VAL A 340 -8.18 -1.13 -15.53
C VAL A 340 -7.56 -2.02 -14.46
N GLU A 341 -6.39 -1.64 -13.95
CA GLU A 341 -5.72 -2.34 -12.85
C GLU A 341 -6.59 -2.36 -11.58
N ILE A 342 -7.14 -1.21 -11.18
CA ILE A 342 -8.03 -1.09 -10.01
C ILE A 342 -9.34 -1.87 -10.26
N MET A 343 -9.93 -1.81 -11.45
CA MET A 343 -11.14 -2.58 -11.77
C MET A 343 -10.90 -4.10 -11.71
N ARG A 344 -9.69 -4.58 -12.05
CA ARG A 344 -9.36 -6.00 -11.93
C ARG A 344 -9.23 -6.45 -10.47
N SER A 345 -8.52 -5.69 -9.64
CA SER A 345 -8.43 -6.00 -8.20
C SER A 345 -9.82 -5.93 -7.55
N GLU A 346 -10.65 -4.99 -7.98
CA GLU A 346 -12.01 -4.83 -7.51
C GLU A 346 -12.92 -6.00 -7.89
N ARG A 347 -12.85 -6.48 -9.15
CA ARG A 347 -13.59 -7.68 -9.57
C ARG A 347 -13.18 -8.90 -8.76
N HIS A 348 -11.88 -9.03 -8.45
CA HIS A 348 -11.33 -10.21 -7.80
C HIS A 348 -11.92 -10.44 -6.40
N TRP A 349 -11.98 -9.41 -5.56
CA TRP A 349 -12.56 -9.55 -4.23
C TRP A 349 -14.09 -9.67 -4.28
N ILE A 350 -14.76 -9.00 -5.23
CA ILE A 350 -16.22 -9.16 -5.39
C ILE A 350 -16.53 -10.61 -5.76
N SER A 351 -15.78 -11.18 -6.71
CA SER A 351 -15.88 -12.59 -7.10
C SER A 351 -15.69 -13.51 -5.89
N SER A 352 -14.66 -13.22 -5.07
CA SER A 352 -14.37 -13.95 -3.83
C SER A 352 -15.51 -13.89 -2.80
N LEU A 353 -16.23 -12.77 -2.69
CA LEU A 353 -17.41 -12.67 -1.81
C LEU A 353 -18.63 -13.36 -2.43
N THR A 354 -18.79 -13.31 -3.75
CA THR A 354 -19.89 -13.98 -4.44
C THR A 354 -19.79 -15.50 -4.36
N SER A 355 -18.58 -16.07 -4.34
CA SER A 355 -18.40 -17.51 -4.11
C SER A 355 -18.80 -17.95 -2.71
N LEU A 356 -18.82 -17.03 -1.72
CA LEU A 356 -19.24 -17.29 -0.33
C LEU A 356 -20.74 -17.12 -0.09
N GLY A 357 -21.52 -16.77 -1.13
CA GLY A 357 -22.98 -16.61 -1.07
C GLY A 357 -23.46 -15.16 -0.88
N ILE A 358 -22.58 -14.16 -0.99
CA ILE A 358 -22.95 -12.74 -0.91
C ILE A 358 -23.19 -12.18 -2.32
N SER A 359 -24.32 -11.52 -2.57
CA SER A 359 -24.56 -10.87 -3.87
C SER A 359 -23.63 -9.67 -4.10
N SER A 360 -23.38 -9.26 -5.35
CA SER A 360 -22.53 -8.11 -5.66
C SER A 360 -23.00 -6.81 -4.97
N LEU A 361 -24.32 -6.58 -4.92
CA LEU A 361 -24.90 -5.43 -4.22
C LEU A 361 -24.68 -5.50 -2.71
N GLN A 362 -24.86 -6.66 -2.09
CA GLN A 362 -24.59 -6.86 -0.66
C GLN A 362 -23.10 -6.67 -0.35
N ALA A 363 -22.21 -7.17 -1.20
CA ALA A 363 -20.76 -7.03 -1.06
C ALA A 363 -20.33 -5.55 -1.09
N ARG A 364 -20.88 -4.76 -2.03
CA ARG A 364 -20.64 -3.31 -2.07
C ARG A 364 -21.17 -2.59 -0.83
N LYS A 365 -22.39 -2.92 -0.38
CA LYS A 365 -22.96 -2.32 0.85
C LYS A 365 -22.11 -2.64 2.09
N LEU A 366 -21.59 -3.86 2.19
CA LEU A 366 -20.82 -4.34 3.32
C LEU A 366 -19.51 -3.56 3.52
N ILE A 367 -18.73 -3.37 2.44
CA ILE A 367 -17.41 -2.72 2.52
C ILE A 367 -17.53 -1.22 2.78
N VAL A 368 -18.67 -0.62 2.47
CA VAL A 368 -18.93 0.81 2.66
C VAL A 368 -19.54 1.12 4.04
N ASP A 369 -19.82 0.09 4.86
CA ASP A 369 -20.35 0.26 6.21
C ASP A 369 -19.37 1.04 7.10
N GLU A 370 -19.85 2.12 7.73
CA GLU A 370 -18.99 3.05 8.48
C GLU A 370 -18.41 2.39 9.73
N LYS A 371 -19.21 1.63 10.49
CA LYS A 371 -18.75 0.96 11.71
C LYS A 371 -17.67 -0.07 11.39
N LEU A 372 -17.85 -0.80 10.29
CA LEU A 372 -16.87 -1.78 9.83
C LEU A 372 -15.56 -1.12 9.38
N ASN A 373 -15.63 -0.01 8.64
CA ASN A 373 -14.44 0.75 8.25
C ASN A 373 -13.68 1.28 9.48
N LEU A 374 -14.38 1.84 10.47
CA LEU A 374 -13.80 2.30 11.74
C LEU A 374 -13.11 1.17 12.52
N ALA A 375 -13.74 0.00 12.55
CA ALA A 375 -13.24 -1.21 13.21
C ALA A 375 -11.98 -1.79 12.52
N MET A 376 -11.90 -1.75 11.19
CA MET A 376 -10.76 -2.28 10.44
C MET A 376 -9.55 -1.36 10.48
N ASN A 377 -9.78 -0.04 10.37
CA ASN A 377 -8.73 0.98 10.31
C ASN A 377 -8.99 2.11 11.33
N PRO A 378 -8.68 1.90 12.62
CA PRO A 378 -8.91 2.90 13.66
C PRO A 378 -8.03 4.16 13.51
N GLU A 379 -6.90 4.09 12.81
CA GLU A 379 -6.02 5.25 12.59
C GLU A 379 -6.47 6.14 11.42
N ALA A 380 -7.12 5.56 10.40
CA ALA A 380 -7.57 6.26 9.20
C ALA A 380 -8.72 7.26 9.45
N SER A 381 -9.53 6.99 10.48
CA SER A 381 -10.71 7.78 10.80
C SER A 381 -10.42 9.06 11.59
N SER A 382 -9.23 9.17 12.18
CA SER A 382 -8.77 10.38 12.88
C SER A 382 -8.69 11.63 11.98
N ALA A 383 -8.69 11.46 10.66
CA ALA A 383 -8.64 12.56 9.68
C ALA A 383 -10.03 13.08 9.25
N SER A 384 -11.13 12.38 9.55
CA SER A 384 -12.42 12.63 8.87
C SER A 384 -13.55 13.20 9.73
N GLU A 385 -13.38 13.34 11.05
CA GLU A 385 -14.44 13.84 11.94
C GLU A 385 -14.08 15.18 12.57
N ILE A 386 -14.48 16.26 11.89
CA ILE A 386 -14.57 17.59 12.47
C ILE A 386 -15.91 17.65 13.23
N GLY A 387 -15.98 17.16 14.47
CA GLY A 387 -17.24 17.28 15.24
C GLY A 387 -17.23 16.72 16.64
N GLU A 388 -17.03 15.41 16.81
CA GLU A 388 -17.10 14.72 18.10
C GLU A 388 -15.80 13.96 18.36
N ILE A 389 -15.02 14.38 19.37
CA ILE A 389 -13.81 13.67 19.77
C ILE A 389 -14.26 12.49 20.65
N ASP A 390 -14.53 11.35 20.03
CA ASP A 390 -14.89 10.12 20.74
C ASP A 390 -13.65 9.44 21.36
N ALA A 391 -13.86 8.58 22.36
CA ALA A 391 -12.78 7.85 23.03
C ALA A 391 -11.98 6.94 22.06
N SER A 392 -12.59 6.54 20.94
CA SER A 392 -11.96 5.76 19.87
C SER A 392 -10.87 6.55 19.11
N SER A 393 -10.96 7.89 19.03
CA SER A 393 -9.98 8.74 18.34
C SER A 393 -8.66 8.90 19.09
N LEU A 394 -8.58 8.41 20.33
CA LEU A 394 -7.39 8.46 21.19
C LEU A 394 -6.38 7.34 20.89
N GLY A 395 -6.71 6.44 19.95
CA GLY A 395 -5.90 5.28 19.59
C GLY A 395 -5.96 4.15 20.62
N ALA A 396 -5.23 3.06 20.33
CA ALA A 396 -5.14 1.89 21.20
C ALA A 396 -4.46 2.24 22.53
N ARG A 397 -5.11 1.90 23.63
CA ARG A 397 -4.68 2.25 25.00
C ARG A 397 -4.68 1.03 25.89
N PHE A 398 -3.72 1.02 26.80
CA PHE A 398 -3.50 0.00 27.81
C PHE A 398 -3.60 0.60 29.20
N ASP A 399 -4.04 -0.19 30.15
CA ASP A 399 -4.03 0.18 31.56
C ASP A 399 -2.59 0.23 32.07
N ALA A 400 -1.98 1.42 32.03
CA ALA A 400 -0.62 1.68 32.53
C ALA A 400 -0.60 2.04 34.03
N SER A 401 -1.70 1.84 34.75
CA SER A 401 -1.70 1.98 36.20
C SER A 401 -1.08 0.73 36.87
N ASP A 402 -0.53 0.92 38.07
CA ASP A 402 0.06 -0.14 38.91
C ASP A 402 -0.95 -0.79 39.87
N ARG A 403 -2.26 -0.58 39.62
CA ARG A 403 -3.36 -1.08 40.47
C ARG A 403 -3.46 -2.60 40.48
N GLN A 404 -3.12 -3.25 39.35
CA GLN A 404 -3.23 -4.70 39.20
C GLN A 404 -2.12 -5.42 39.98
N GLU A 405 -0.97 -4.78 40.18
CA GLU A 405 0.16 -5.27 40.95
C GLU A 405 0.09 -4.93 42.44
N GLY A 406 -1.00 -4.29 42.89
CA GLY A 406 -1.18 -3.86 44.28
C GLY A 406 -0.42 -2.58 44.64
N GLY A 407 -0.11 -1.73 43.66
CA GLY A 407 0.50 -0.40 43.83
C GLY A 407 1.99 -0.41 44.17
N GLY A 408 2.67 0.67 43.79
CA GLY A 408 4.09 0.91 44.08
C GLY A 408 5.06 0.21 43.12
N ALA A 409 4.62 -0.18 41.92
CA ALA A 409 5.52 -0.74 40.90
C ALA A 409 6.29 0.38 40.17
N ILE A 410 5.63 1.53 39.93
CA ILE A 410 6.19 2.66 39.19
C ILE A 410 6.86 3.63 40.17
N ILE A 411 8.10 4.04 39.84
CA ILE A 411 8.79 5.12 40.54
C ILE A 411 8.40 6.45 39.91
N TRP A 412 7.67 7.30 40.63
CA TRP A 412 7.29 8.65 40.16
C TRP A 412 8.34 9.70 40.54
N PHE A 413 8.78 10.52 39.58
CA PHE A 413 9.75 11.60 39.82
C PHE A 413 9.11 12.92 40.27
N ASN A 414 7.85 13.13 39.93
CA ASN A 414 7.08 14.31 40.31
C ASN A 414 5.59 13.98 40.48
N ASP A 415 4.90 14.82 41.24
CA ASP A 415 3.45 14.76 41.41
C ASP A 415 2.87 16.19 41.32
N LEU A 416 2.01 16.42 40.32
CA LEU A 416 1.43 17.75 40.05
C LEU A 416 0.42 18.19 41.12
N GLU A 417 -0.10 17.26 41.93
CA GLU A 417 -1.12 17.54 42.94
C GLU A 417 -0.53 17.79 44.33
N HIS A 418 0.61 17.16 44.63
CA HIS A 418 1.21 17.17 45.97
C HIS A 418 2.54 17.94 46.07
N ASP A 419 3.31 18.09 44.98
CA ASP A 419 4.59 18.79 45.06
C ASP A 419 4.40 20.31 45.27
N GLU A 420 5.20 20.89 46.18
CA GLU A 420 5.17 22.35 46.46
C GLU A 420 5.40 23.21 45.21
N ARG A 421 6.16 22.69 44.23
CA ARG A 421 6.47 23.35 42.95
C ARG A 421 5.24 23.75 42.16
N TYR A 422 4.15 22.98 42.25
CA TYR A 422 2.92 23.18 41.47
C TYR A 422 1.79 23.81 42.30
N SER A 423 2.05 24.16 43.57
CA SER A 423 1.05 24.70 44.50
C SER A 423 0.37 26.00 44.02
N MET A 424 1.03 26.79 43.18
CA MET A 424 0.47 28.02 42.59
C MET A 424 -0.54 27.74 41.47
N TRP A 425 -0.62 26.51 40.96
CA TRP A 425 -1.47 26.17 39.83
C TRP A 425 -2.92 25.93 40.27
N PRO A 426 -3.90 26.28 39.42
CA PRO A 426 -5.30 25.98 39.73
C PRO A 426 -5.54 24.47 39.77
N THR A 427 -6.30 24.00 40.75
CA THR A 427 -6.67 22.58 40.93
C THR A 427 -8.04 22.23 40.32
N THR A 428 -8.80 23.23 39.86
CA THR A 428 -10.10 23.08 39.20
C THR A 428 -9.92 22.67 37.74
N LEU A 429 -10.61 21.62 37.29
CA LEU A 429 -10.51 21.12 35.91
C LEU A 429 -10.98 22.13 34.87
N ARG A 430 -11.93 23.01 35.23
CA ARG A 430 -12.37 24.11 34.35
C ARG A 430 -11.25 25.06 33.93
N ALA A 431 -10.11 25.07 34.64
CA ALA A 431 -8.94 25.85 34.23
C ALA A 431 -8.38 25.40 32.87
N ILE A 432 -8.67 24.17 32.42
CA ILE A 432 -8.25 23.62 31.12
C ILE A 432 -8.93 24.29 29.93
N LEU A 433 -10.06 24.96 30.15
CA LEU A 433 -10.79 25.67 29.09
C LEU A 433 -10.25 27.08 28.82
N ARG A 434 -9.20 27.50 29.55
CA ARG A 434 -8.57 28.81 29.32
C ARG A 434 -7.77 28.75 28.02
N PRO A 435 -7.92 29.74 27.12
CA PRO A 435 -7.19 29.75 25.86
C PRO A 435 -5.68 29.83 26.11
N THR A 436 -4.91 28.94 25.47
CA THR A 436 -3.46 28.97 25.40
C THR A 436 -3.01 29.15 23.95
N PHE A 437 -1.75 29.55 23.74
CA PHE A 437 -1.20 29.56 22.39
C PHE A 437 -1.15 28.12 21.85
N PRO A 438 -1.42 27.91 20.55
CA PRO A 438 -1.33 26.59 19.93
C PRO A 438 0.01 25.90 20.23
N GLY A 439 -0.03 24.67 20.72
CA GLY A 439 1.15 23.88 21.10
C GLY A 439 1.62 24.05 22.55
N GLN A 440 1.01 24.94 23.35
CA GLN A 440 1.34 25.11 24.77
C GLN A 440 0.44 24.25 25.68
N LEU A 441 1.07 23.49 26.59
CA LEU A 441 0.35 22.70 27.61
C LEU A 441 -0.26 23.60 28.70
N HIS A 442 -1.42 23.20 29.24
CA HIS A 442 -2.14 23.94 30.27
C HIS A 442 -1.49 23.72 31.65
N ALA A 443 -1.11 24.80 32.34
CA ALA A 443 -0.58 24.73 33.69
C ALA A 443 -1.72 24.53 34.71
N ILE A 444 -1.91 23.28 35.15
CA ILE A 444 -2.95 22.85 36.09
C ILE A 444 -2.33 21.89 37.10
N GLY A 445 -2.61 22.09 38.39
CA GLY A 445 -2.13 21.23 39.48
C GLY A 445 -2.95 19.93 39.58
N ARG A 446 -3.06 19.19 38.47
CA ARG A 446 -3.77 17.91 38.34
C ARG A 446 -2.97 16.97 37.44
N ASN A 447 -2.96 15.69 37.78
CA ASN A 447 -2.23 14.67 37.02
C ASN A 447 -3.00 14.25 35.75
N LEU A 448 -3.00 15.12 34.73
CA LEU A 448 -3.71 14.89 33.45
C LEU A 448 -2.89 14.07 32.45
N LEU A 449 -1.56 14.24 32.45
CA LEU A 449 -0.65 13.57 31.53
C LEU A 449 0.37 12.76 32.33
N ASN A 450 0.21 11.44 32.30
CA ASN A 450 1.09 10.47 32.93
C ASN A 450 1.97 9.83 31.85
N VAL A 451 3.28 9.91 32.03
CA VAL A 451 4.29 9.30 31.15
C VAL A 451 5.10 8.29 31.95
N VAL A 452 4.96 7.01 31.64
CA VAL A 452 5.72 5.92 32.27
C VAL A 452 6.78 5.42 31.31
N LEU A 453 8.04 5.45 31.73
CA LEU A 453 9.17 5.04 30.93
C LEU A 453 9.62 3.64 31.33
N GLY A 454 9.72 2.75 30.36
CA GLY A 454 10.42 1.49 30.52
C GLY A 454 11.83 1.64 29.99
N LEU A 455 12.83 1.65 30.87
CA LEU A 455 14.23 1.84 30.48
C LEU A 455 15.12 0.70 30.96
N ASP A 456 16.06 0.30 30.10
CA ASP A 456 17.24 -0.46 30.52
C ASP A 456 18.26 0.52 31.13
N LEU A 457 18.47 0.41 32.45
CA LEU A 457 19.37 1.29 33.20
C LEU A 457 20.87 1.00 32.95
N THR A 458 21.22 -0.09 32.27
CA THR A 458 22.61 -0.42 31.94
C THR A 458 23.13 0.32 30.71
N GLN A 459 22.23 0.92 29.93
CA GLN A 459 22.56 1.62 28.69
C GLN A 459 22.83 3.12 28.91
N GLY A 460 23.95 3.59 28.34
CA GLY A 460 24.39 5.00 28.39
C GLY A 460 23.34 5.98 27.91
N GLN A 461 22.74 5.71 26.74
CA GLN A 461 21.75 6.57 26.11
C GLN A 461 20.49 6.77 26.97
N ASN A 462 20.05 5.73 27.68
CA ASN A 462 18.86 5.78 28.54
C ASN A 462 19.11 6.63 29.79
N LEU A 463 20.27 6.46 30.43
CA LEU A 463 20.66 7.31 31.57
C LEU A 463 20.87 8.77 31.14
N HIS A 464 21.47 9.00 29.97
CA HIS A 464 21.62 10.35 29.42
C HIS A 464 20.26 11.02 29.21
N ASN A 465 19.27 10.30 28.66
CA ASN A 465 17.91 10.82 28.50
C ASN A 465 17.27 11.16 29.85
N LEU A 466 17.45 10.33 30.87
CA LEU A 466 17.00 10.60 32.24
C LEU A 466 17.61 11.88 32.83
N GLY A 467 18.95 11.98 32.81
CA GLY A 467 19.68 13.08 33.42
C GLY A 467 19.57 14.41 32.67
N HIS A 468 19.54 14.40 31.33
CA HIS A 468 19.60 15.64 30.53
C HIS A 468 18.24 16.09 29.99
N VAL A 469 17.31 15.17 29.70
CA VAL A 469 16.02 15.54 29.09
C VAL A 469 14.93 15.62 30.15
N ILE A 470 14.73 14.55 30.93
CA ILE A 470 13.62 14.45 31.88
C ILE A 470 13.82 15.42 33.06
N GLU A 471 15.04 15.49 33.61
CA GLU A 471 15.40 16.47 34.64
C GLU A 471 15.10 17.91 34.20
N VAL A 472 15.37 18.25 32.93
CA VAL A 472 15.10 19.57 32.37
C VAL A 472 13.60 19.82 32.21
N PHE A 473 12.81 18.82 31.83
CA PHE A 473 11.35 18.95 31.75
C PHE A 473 10.72 19.20 33.12
N ILE A 474 11.19 18.49 34.14
CA ILE A 474 10.69 18.64 35.50
C ILE A 474 11.16 19.98 36.11
N SER A 475 12.43 20.37 35.93
CA SER A 475 12.95 21.65 36.45
C SER A 475 12.33 22.89 35.79
N ARG A 476 11.83 22.76 34.55
CA ARG A 476 11.07 23.80 33.84
C ARG A 476 9.58 23.86 34.21
N ASN A 477 9.12 23.06 35.17
CA ASN A 477 7.73 22.98 35.61
C ASN A 477 6.75 22.70 34.45
N LEU A 478 7.06 21.75 33.56
CA LEU A 478 6.07 21.29 32.59
C LEU A 478 4.98 20.44 33.28
N PRO A 479 3.69 20.57 32.87
CA PRO A 479 2.57 19.85 33.47
C PRO A 479 2.51 18.38 32.99
N ILE A 480 3.57 17.62 33.23
CA ILE A 480 3.72 16.22 32.83
C ILE A 480 4.19 15.44 34.06
N ARG A 481 3.52 14.34 34.40
CA ARG A 481 3.91 13.43 35.48
C ARG A 481 4.79 12.31 34.91
N TRP A 482 6.03 12.22 35.36
CA TRP A 482 7.03 11.27 34.86
C TRP A 482 7.22 10.11 35.84
N GLY A 483 7.13 8.89 35.31
CA GLY A 483 7.37 7.64 36.04
C GLY A 483 8.40 6.76 35.33
N LEU A 484 9.05 5.88 36.07
CA LEU A 484 10.03 4.92 35.59
C LEU A 484 9.73 3.51 36.09
N VAL A 485 9.91 2.53 35.19
CA VAL A 485 9.96 1.11 35.48
C VAL A 485 11.23 0.53 34.86
N PRO A 486 12.13 -0.11 35.64
CA PRO A 486 13.31 -0.75 35.08
C PRO A 486 12.93 -1.98 34.25
N ILE A 487 13.51 -2.07 33.05
CA ILE A 487 13.36 -3.23 32.17
C ILE A 487 14.46 -4.26 32.49
N PRO A 488 14.14 -5.58 32.54
CA PRO A 488 15.15 -6.63 32.70
C PRO A 488 16.16 -6.63 31.55
N THR A 489 17.45 -6.69 31.88
CA THR A 489 18.56 -6.57 30.94
C THR A 489 19.09 -7.94 30.48
N ARG A 490 19.91 -7.96 29.41
CA ARG A 490 20.57 -9.20 28.94
C ARG A 490 21.39 -9.89 30.02
N ASN A 491 22.05 -9.10 30.86
CA ASN A 491 22.77 -9.56 32.05
C ASN A 491 21.90 -9.30 33.29
N THR A 492 20.97 -10.22 33.58
CA THR A 492 20.03 -10.10 34.70
C THR A 492 20.72 -9.69 36.02
N SER A 493 21.90 -10.23 36.28
CA SER A 493 22.67 -9.92 37.49
C SER A 493 23.25 -8.49 37.56
N GLU A 494 23.53 -7.84 36.43
CA GLU A 494 23.98 -6.45 36.39
C GLU A 494 22.79 -5.49 36.41
N GLY A 495 21.71 -5.83 35.71
CA GLY A 495 20.45 -5.09 35.75
C GLY A 495 19.86 -4.99 37.15
N GLU A 496 19.84 -6.10 37.90
CA GLU A 496 19.38 -6.13 39.30
C GLU A 496 20.24 -5.27 40.22
N LYS A 497 21.57 -5.32 40.08
CA LYS A 497 22.49 -4.47 40.87
C LYS A 497 22.27 -2.98 40.57
N MET A 498 22.06 -2.64 39.31
CA MET A 498 21.80 -1.27 38.89
C MET A 498 20.44 -0.77 39.40
N ALA A 499 19.39 -1.60 39.27
CA ALA A 499 18.06 -1.29 39.80
C ALA A 499 18.07 -1.12 41.32
N ARG A 500 18.83 -1.96 42.05
CA ARG A 500 19.06 -1.83 43.49
C ARG A 500 19.71 -0.51 43.84
N CYS A 501 20.85 -0.20 43.21
CA CYS A 501 21.56 1.04 43.46
C CYS A 501 20.68 2.27 43.17
N PHE A 502 19.89 2.21 42.10
CA PHE A 502 18.97 3.27 41.73
C PHE A 502 17.83 3.44 42.73
N TRP A 503 17.24 2.34 43.21
CA TRP A 503 16.19 2.35 44.23
C TRP A 503 16.71 2.90 45.57
N ASP A 504 17.89 2.45 46.01
CA ASP A 504 18.55 2.92 47.23
C ASP A 504 18.78 4.44 47.19
N MET A 505 19.26 4.97 46.05
CA MET A 505 19.45 6.42 45.88
C MET A 505 18.14 7.21 45.99
N ILE A 506 17.03 6.69 45.46
CA ILE A 506 15.75 7.39 45.52
C ILE A 506 15.21 7.42 46.96
N GLN A 507 15.36 6.32 47.70
CA GLN A 507 14.93 6.27 49.10
C GLN A 507 15.76 7.22 49.98
N ALA A 508 17.09 7.29 49.75
CA ALA A 508 17.99 8.10 50.57
C ALA A 508 18.01 9.59 50.20
N LEU A 509 18.10 9.93 48.90
CA LEU A 509 18.35 11.29 48.41
C LEU A 509 17.09 11.96 47.83
N GLY A 510 16.07 11.18 47.50
CA GLY A 510 14.89 11.64 46.78
C GLY A 510 15.08 11.75 45.26
N PRO A 511 13.99 11.75 44.47
CA PRO A 511 14.02 11.56 43.02
C PRO A 511 14.79 12.65 42.25
N MET A 512 14.68 13.91 42.67
CA MET A 512 15.31 15.03 41.96
C MET A 512 16.83 15.07 42.12
N GLU A 513 17.35 14.74 43.31
CA GLU A 513 18.79 14.69 43.54
C GLU A 513 19.41 13.47 42.84
N THR A 514 18.68 12.35 42.76
CA THR A 514 19.08 11.20 41.93
C THR A 514 19.22 11.57 40.45
N LEU A 515 18.27 12.34 39.89
CA LEU A 515 18.36 12.78 38.49
C LEU A 515 19.54 13.74 38.24
N LYS A 516 19.83 14.64 39.19
CA LYS A 516 21.01 15.52 39.11
C LYS A 516 22.31 14.73 39.17
N PHE A 517 22.40 13.72 40.03
CA PHE A 517 23.54 12.82 40.07
C PHE A 517 23.74 12.10 38.72
N ILE A 518 22.67 11.56 38.14
CA ILE A 518 22.75 10.91 36.81
C ILE A 518 23.24 11.90 35.76
N LYS A 519 22.74 13.13 35.76
CA LYS A 519 23.19 14.19 34.86
C LYS A 519 24.67 14.53 35.04
N GLU A 520 25.19 14.55 36.27
CA GLU A 520 26.61 14.77 36.55
C GLU A 520 27.44 13.59 36.05
N PHE A 521 26.99 12.35 36.27
CA PHE A 521 27.67 11.15 35.82
C PHE A 521 27.72 11.03 34.28
N THR A 522 26.65 11.42 33.58
CA THR A 522 26.55 11.31 32.12
C THR A 522 27.12 12.49 31.35
N GLN A 523 27.65 13.52 32.02
CA GLN A 523 28.21 14.72 31.35
C GLN A 523 29.44 14.42 30.48
N ASP A 524 30.30 13.51 30.93
CA ASP A 524 31.56 13.17 30.27
C ASP A 524 31.47 11.88 29.42
N LEU A 525 30.30 11.22 29.42
CA LEU A 525 30.07 10.02 28.62
C LEU A 525 29.62 10.39 27.21
N ASP A 526 30.22 9.75 26.20
CA ASP A 526 29.74 9.85 24.83
C ASP A 526 28.32 9.22 24.76
N PRO A 527 27.28 9.95 24.30
CA PRO A 527 25.91 9.43 24.21
C PRO A 527 25.80 8.13 23.40
N GLN A 528 26.71 7.90 22.46
CA GLN A 528 26.73 6.75 21.56
C GLN A 528 27.52 5.54 22.11
N ALA A 529 28.19 5.66 23.27
CA ALA A 529 28.89 4.55 23.90
C ALA A 529 27.87 3.60 24.57
N GLY A 530 27.73 2.40 24.01
CA GLY A 530 26.61 1.48 24.31
C GLY A 530 26.59 0.81 25.69
N ALA A 531 27.65 0.89 26.51
CA ALA A 531 27.68 0.24 27.83
C ALA A 531 28.38 1.11 28.88
N ILE A 532 27.75 1.26 30.03
CA ILE A 532 28.27 1.99 31.19
C ILE A 532 29.15 1.05 32.03
N ASP A 533 30.19 1.60 32.66
CA ASP A 533 30.92 0.91 33.74
C ASP A 533 30.03 0.87 35.00
N VAL A 534 29.21 -0.17 35.11
CA VAL A 534 28.27 -0.40 36.23
C VAL A 534 28.98 -0.38 37.60
N PRO A 535 30.15 -1.04 37.80
CA PRO A 535 30.93 -0.91 39.02
C PRO A 535 31.29 0.54 39.39
N LYS A 536 31.71 1.35 38.43
CA LYS A 536 32.05 2.77 38.67
C LYS A 536 30.82 3.57 39.10
N PHE A 537 29.68 3.38 38.43
CA PHE A 537 28.43 4.04 38.80
C PHE A 537 28.01 3.70 40.23
N ILE A 538 28.06 2.42 40.61
CA ILE A 538 27.69 1.96 41.96
C ILE A 538 28.64 2.54 43.02
N ALA A 539 29.94 2.64 42.73
CA ALA A 539 30.91 3.20 43.67
C ALA A 539 30.63 4.69 43.96
N GLU A 540 30.42 5.50 42.92
CA GLU A 540 30.11 6.93 43.05
C GLU A 540 28.74 7.17 43.71
N ALA A 541 27.74 6.33 43.38
CA ALA A 541 26.42 6.39 44.01
C ALA A 541 26.48 6.10 45.51
N ARG A 542 27.25 5.08 45.93
CA ARG A 542 27.42 4.73 47.35
C ARG A 542 28.14 5.82 48.15
N GLU A 543 29.09 6.52 47.55
CA GLU A 543 29.77 7.65 48.17
C GLU A 543 28.78 8.80 48.49
N ARG A 544 27.78 9.01 47.62
CA ARG A 544 26.75 10.05 47.76
C ARG A 544 25.68 9.72 48.80
N VAL A 545 25.37 8.43 49.00
CA VAL A 545 24.28 7.96 49.88
C VAL A 545 24.65 7.99 51.37
N SER A 546 25.95 8.08 51.74
CA SER A 546 26.49 8.15 53.11
C SER A 546 25.73 7.33 54.15
N SER A 547 26.23 6.13 54.46
CA SER A 547 25.62 5.22 55.46
C SER A 547 25.56 5.85 56.85
N GLU A 548 24.36 6.20 57.31
CA GLU A 548 24.03 5.96 58.72
C GLU A 548 24.04 4.43 58.92
N GLU A 549 24.66 3.93 59.99
CA GLU A 549 24.72 2.49 60.28
C GLU A 549 23.29 1.97 60.52
N GLU A 550 22.66 1.43 59.48
CA GLU A 550 21.36 0.74 59.59
C GLU A 550 21.50 -0.46 60.53
N SER A 551 20.55 -0.59 61.46
CA SER A 551 20.46 -1.77 62.32
C SER A 551 20.16 -3.02 61.49
N ALA A 552 20.54 -4.21 61.97
CA ALA A 552 20.32 -5.47 61.25
C ALA A 552 18.83 -5.75 60.94
N GLU A 553 17.91 -5.20 61.73
CA GLU A 553 16.45 -5.31 61.52
C GLU A 553 15.96 -4.37 60.40
N GLU A 554 16.55 -3.17 60.28
CA GLU A 554 16.24 -2.20 59.22
C GLU A 554 16.75 -2.68 57.86
N ALA A 555 17.97 -3.22 57.80
CA ALA A 555 18.55 -3.78 56.58
C ALA A 555 17.73 -4.95 56.03
N GLN A 556 17.19 -5.81 56.90
CA GLN A 556 16.35 -6.94 56.49
C GLN A 556 14.97 -6.48 55.99
N SER A 557 14.37 -5.47 56.63
CA SER A 557 13.13 -4.84 56.15
C SER A 557 13.31 -4.10 54.82
N HIS A 558 14.49 -3.49 54.61
CA HIS A 558 14.83 -2.80 53.36
C HIS A 558 14.98 -3.78 52.20
N GLU A 559 15.63 -4.94 52.43
CA GLU A 559 15.74 -6.01 51.43
C GLU A 559 14.38 -6.60 51.05
N GLU A 560 13.49 -6.86 52.03
CA GLU A 560 12.14 -7.36 51.76
C GLU A 560 11.29 -6.38 50.94
N LYS A 561 11.45 -5.06 51.16
CA LYS A 561 10.78 -4.02 50.38
C LYS A 561 11.31 -3.95 48.95
N PHE A 562 12.63 -4.05 48.77
CA PHE A 562 13.25 -4.07 47.46
C PHE A 562 12.81 -5.29 46.63
N GLU A 563 12.86 -6.49 47.21
CA GLU A 563 12.43 -7.73 46.54
C GLU A 563 10.94 -7.69 46.18
N SER A 564 10.10 -7.13 47.06
CA SER A 564 8.68 -6.91 46.76
C SER A 564 8.48 -5.94 45.59
N TRP A 565 9.21 -4.82 45.58
CA TRP A 565 9.18 -3.85 44.50
C TRP A 565 9.66 -4.44 43.19
N LEU A 566 10.79 -5.16 43.19
CA LEU A 566 11.38 -5.77 42.01
C LEU A 566 10.41 -6.78 41.39
N LYS A 567 9.78 -7.64 42.21
CA LYS A 567 8.77 -8.59 41.74
C LYS A 567 7.56 -7.89 41.14
N LYS A 568 7.05 -6.83 41.77
CA LYS A 568 5.94 -6.02 41.22
C LYS A 568 6.32 -5.35 39.90
N SER A 569 7.53 -4.78 39.83
CA SER A 569 8.08 -4.17 38.62
C SER A 569 8.21 -5.16 37.47
N GLN A 570 8.68 -6.38 37.75
CA GLN A 570 8.77 -7.46 36.76
C GLN A 570 7.40 -7.90 36.26
N LEU A 571 6.40 -8.06 37.15
CA LEU A 571 5.02 -8.39 36.77
C LEU A 571 4.38 -7.30 35.91
N TYR A 572 4.57 -6.03 36.27
CA TYR A 572 4.12 -4.88 35.50
C TYR A 572 4.77 -4.87 34.09
N SER A 573 6.09 -5.08 34.04
CA SER A 573 6.85 -5.13 32.78
C SER A 573 6.40 -6.29 31.88
N SER A 574 6.10 -7.47 32.45
CA SER A 574 5.60 -8.62 31.68
C SER A 574 4.16 -8.42 31.19
N ARG A 575 3.28 -7.83 32.01
CA ARG A 575 1.87 -7.60 31.64
C ARG A 575 1.74 -6.64 30.45
N LEU A 576 2.57 -5.60 30.41
CA LEU A 576 2.53 -4.59 29.34
C LEU A 576 3.52 -4.87 28.20
N SER A 577 4.25 -6.00 28.25
CA SER A 577 5.31 -6.36 27.32
C SER A 577 6.25 -5.18 27.03
N LEU A 578 6.75 -4.52 28.09
CA LEU A 578 7.69 -3.40 27.93
C LEU A 578 9.01 -3.87 27.30
N CYS A 579 9.34 -5.16 27.46
CA CYS A 579 10.36 -5.85 26.70
C CYS A 579 9.71 -6.49 25.47
N SER A 580 10.07 -6.06 24.26
CA SER A 580 9.82 -6.93 23.10
C SER A 580 10.75 -8.14 23.20
N ASN A 581 10.22 -9.34 22.94
CA ASN A 581 11.00 -10.58 22.89
C ASN A 581 12.15 -10.53 21.86
N ASP A 582 12.11 -9.59 20.91
CA ASP A 582 13.08 -9.40 19.84
C ASP A 582 14.27 -8.49 20.19
N ASP A 583 14.48 -8.12 21.47
CA ASP A 583 15.69 -7.43 21.96
C ASP A 583 16.03 -6.08 21.26
N SER A 584 15.14 -5.59 20.39
CA SER A 584 15.39 -4.48 19.45
C SER A 584 14.99 -3.12 20.00
N VAL A 585 14.22 -3.09 21.09
CA VAL A 585 13.71 -1.85 21.71
C VAL A 585 14.43 -1.60 23.03
N PRO A 586 15.50 -0.78 23.06
CA PRO A 586 16.28 -0.50 24.26
C PRO A 586 15.53 0.32 25.33
N ALA A 587 14.42 0.98 24.95
CA ALA A 587 13.60 1.82 25.81
C ALA A 587 12.19 2.00 25.22
N CYS A 588 11.19 2.16 26.07
CA CYS A 588 9.81 2.44 25.68
C CYS A 588 9.15 3.49 26.58
N MET A 589 8.03 4.04 26.10
CA MET A 589 7.27 5.10 26.76
C MET A 589 5.77 4.82 26.65
N LEU A 590 5.05 4.97 27.77
CA LEU A 590 3.59 4.89 27.85
C LEU A 590 3.03 6.26 28.21
N ILE A 591 2.22 6.85 27.34
CA ILE A 591 1.58 8.16 27.56
C ILE A 591 0.09 7.95 27.78
N ASN A 592 -0.38 8.09 29.02
CA ASN A 592 -1.77 7.80 29.42
C ASN A 592 -2.29 6.47 28.81
N GLY A 593 -1.40 5.47 28.73
CA GLY A 593 -1.74 4.12 28.25
C GLY A 593 -1.43 3.85 26.78
N ARG A 594 -1.09 4.86 25.96
CA ARG A 594 -0.62 4.63 24.59
C ARG A 594 0.87 4.30 24.59
N PHE A 595 1.24 3.19 23.94
CA PHE A 595 2.62 2.68 23.90
C PHE A 595 3.40 3.25 22.71
N PHE A 596 4.64 3.67 22.96
CA PHE A 596 5.61 4.09 21.97
C PHE A 596 6.99 3.48 22.26
N PRO A 597 7.71 2.97 21.25
CA PRO A 597 9.14 2.78 21.39
C PRO A 597 9.85 4.15 21.59
N MET A 598 11.01 4.16 22.25
CA MET A 598 11.81 5.39 22.42
C MET A 598 12.85 5.50 21.29
N ASP A 599 12.37 5.92 20.13
CA ASP A 599 13.12 6.25 18.91
C ASP A 599 13.33 7.77 18.76
N GLU A 600 14.09 8.26 17.77
CA GLU A 600 14.49 9.69 17.69
C GLU A 600 13.31 10.68 17.73
N ASN A 601 12.12 10.24 17.31
CA ASN A 601 10.91 11.04 17.18
C ASN A 601 9.97 11.01 18.40
N TYR A 602 10.34 10.36 19.51
CA TYR A 602 9.45 10.22 20.69
C TYR A 602 8.90 11.55 21.23
N ARG A 603 9.64 12.66 21.05
CA ARG A 603 9.21 14.01 21.48
C ARG A 603 8.02 14.52 20.67
N SER A 604 8.00 14.25 19.36
CA SER A 604 6.89 14.63 18.49
C SER A 604 5.65 13.83 18.87
N GLN A 605 5.81 12.52 19.03
CA GLN A 605 4.74 11.61 19.48
C GLN A 605 4.17 12.04 20.86
N LEU A 606 5.04 12.47 21.78
CA LEU A 606 4.63 13.01 23.08
C LEU A 606 3.78 14.28 22.95
N GLN A 607 4.21 15.23 22.13
CA GLN A 607 3.49 16.49 21.93
C GLN A 607 2.13 16.27 21.25
N GLU A 608 2.09 15.41 20.23
CA GLU A 608 0.86 15.07 19.51
C GLU A 608 -0.15 14.36 20.42
N THR A 609 0.30 13.30 21.11
CA THR A 609 -0.55 12.51 22.01
C THR A 609 -1.04 13.35 23.19
N ALA A 610 -0.18 14.19 23.77
CA ALA A 610 -0.57 15.11 24.82
C ALA A 610 -1.64 16.10 24.34
N SER A 611 -1.48 16.67 23.14
CA SER A 611 -2.46 17.61 22.56
C SER A 611 -3.81 16.93 22.32
N LEU A 612 -3.82 15.71 21.77
CA LEU A 612 -5.03 14.93 21.55
C LEU A 612 -5.74 14.58 22.86
N HIS A 613 -5.03 14.03 23.84
CA HIS A 613 -5.60 13.61 25.13
C HIS A 613 -6.13 14.82 25.91
N ILE A 614 -5.40 15.93 25.91
CA ILE A 614 -5.85 17.17 26.55
C ILE A 614 -7.09 17.72 25.84
N GLY A 615 -7.12 17.71 24.50
CA GLY A 615 -8.30 18.12 23.72
C GLY A 615 -9.55 17.30 24.06
N PHE A 616 -9.40 15.98 24.22
CA PHE A 616 -10.49 15.12 24.67
C PHE A 616 -10.94 15.45 26.09
N ILE A 617 -10.02 15.59 27.05
CA ILE A 617 -10.38 15.98 28.42
C ILE A 617 -11.06 17.36 28.44
N GLN A 618 -10.59 18.33 27.65
CA GLN A 618 -11.21 19.63 27.49
C GLN A 618 -12.66 19.49 27.00
N HIS A 619 -12.90 18.66 25.99
CA HIS A 619 -14.23 18.35 25.48
C HIS A 619 -15.15 17.78 26.58
N GLN A 620 -14.67 16.79 27.34
CA GLN A 620 -15.45 16.18 28.44
C GLN A 620 -15.75 17.18 29.58
N VAL A 621 -14.82 18.08 29.89
CA VAL A 621 -15.02 19.15 30.88
C VAL A 621 -15.98 20.22 30.36
N TYR A 622 -15.90 20.57 29.08
CA TYR A 622 -16.79 21.55 28.43
C TYR A 622 -18.27 21.12 28.49
N PHE A 623 -18.54 19.85 28.17
CA PHE A 623 -19.88 19.25 28.27
C PHE A 623 -20.26 18.84 29.70
N ASN A 624 -19.42 19.15 30.69
CA ASN A 624 -19.67 18.87 32.12
C ASN A 624 -19.88 17.37 32.44
N LEU A 625 -19.29 16.50 31.61
CA LEU A 625 -19.26 15.04 31.80
C LEU A 625 -18.20 14.65 32.83
N LEU A 626 -17.07 15.36 32.85
CA LEU A 626 -16.01 15.21 33.85
C LEU A 626 -16.11 16.30 34.93
N LYS A 627 -16.13 15.89 36.21
CA LYS A 627 -16.23 16.78 37.38
C LYS A 627 -14.97 16.72 38.24
N ASP A 628 -14.73 17.77 39.03
CA ASP A 628 -13.51 17.92 39.85
C ASP A 628 -13.31 16.85 40.94
N GLY A 629 -14.34 16.08 41.30
CA GLY A 629 -14.27 15.02 42.32
C GLY A 629 -13.83 13.65 41.82
N VAL A 630 -13.57 13.50 40.51
CA VAL A 630 -13.13 12.23 39.89
C VAL A 630 -11.60 12.22 39.82
N ASN A 631 -10.98 11.06 40.05
CA ASN A 631 -9.53 10.89 39.85
C ASN A 631 -9.20 10.94 38.35
N VAL A 632 -8.74 12.08 37.87
CA VAL A 632 -8.49 12.29 36.43
C VAL A 632 -7.27 11.53 35.93
N ALA A 633 -6.32 11.19 36.81
CA ALA A 633 -5.13 10.42 36.44
C ALA A 633 -5.48 9.02 35.94
N GLU A 634 -6.59 8.45 36.40
CA GLU A 634 -7.05 7.11 36.06
C GLU A 634 -8.19 7.10 35.05
N TYR A 635 -8.86 8.24 34.85
CA TYR A 635 -10.02 8.37 33.99
C TYR A 635 -9.79 7.81 32.57
N LEU A 636 -8.63 8.10 31.96
CA LEU A 636 -8.32 7.61 30.63
C LEU A 636 -8.08 6.09 30.55
N TYR A 637 -7.72 5.45 31.67
CA TYR A 637 -7.56 3.99 31.78
C TYR A 637 -8.88 3.26 32.00
N ASP A 638 -9.91 3.96 32.50
CA ASP A 638 -11.23 3.39 32.78
C ASP A 638 -12.23 3.55 31.61
N LEU A 639 -11.81 4.22 30.53
CA LEU A 639 -12.61 4.36 29.32
C LEU A 639 -12.89 2.99 28.66
N PRO A 640 -14.04 2.83 27.97
CA PRO A 640 -14.26 1.67 27.12
C PRO A 640 -13.16 1.60 26.05
N VAL A 641 -12.81 0.39 25.61
CA VAL A 641 -11.73 0.10 24.62
C VAL A 641 -10.29 0.04 25.21
N VAL A 642 -10.09 0.35 26.50
CA VAL A 642 -8.77 0.16 27.15
C VAL A 642 -8.53 -1.31 27.49
N HIS A 643 -7.39 -1.85 27.06
CA HIS A 643 -6.98 -3.23 27.34
C HIS A 643 -6.18 -3.33 28.63
N ARG A 644 -6.36 -4.43 29.39
CA ARG A 644 -5.70 -4.64 30.69
C ARG A 644 -4.22 -5.03 30.57
N ALA A 645 -3.87 -5.73 29.50
CA ALA A 645 -2.54 -6.23 29.24
C ALA A 645 -2.17 -5.92 27.78
N ARG A 646 -0.87 -5.85 27.50
CA ARG A 646 -0.34 -5.64 26.15
C ARG A 646 0.58 -6.81 25.81
N ASN A 647 0.37 -7.41 24.64
CA ASN A 647 1.31 -8.30 23.99
C ASN A 647 1.61 -7.76 22.58
N ASP A 648 2.90 -7.59 22.29
CA ASP A 648 3.42 -7.12 20.99
C ASP A 648 3.07 -8.06 19.81
N PHE A 649 2.68 -9.30 20.08
CA PHE A 649 2.17 -10.23 19.07
C PHE A 649 0.69 -9.96 18.71
N VAL A 650 -0.11 -9.48 19.65
CA VAL A 650 -1.57 -9.33 19.48
C VAL A 650 -1.93 -7.95 18.95
N PHE A 651 -1.32 -6.90 19.49
CA PHE A 651 -1.65 -5.52 19.11
C PHE A 651 -0.78 -5.08 17.94
N PRO A 652 -1.36 -4.45 16.89
CA PRO A 652 -0.58 -3.94 15.77
C PRO A 652 0.38 -2.84 16.23
N SER A 653 1.56 -2.81 15.63
CA SER A 653 2.60 -1.79 15.88
C SER A 653 3.28 -1.43 14.56
N GLU A 654 4.07 -0.34 14.52
CA GLU A 654 4.84 0.01 13.31
C GLU A 654 5.78 -1.13 12.87
N ALA A 655 6.33 -1.88 13.83
CA ALA A 655 7.16 -3.05 13.57
C ALA A 655 6.35 -4.27 13.07
N ARG A 656 5.08 -4.38 13.47
CA ARG A 656 4.15 -5.48 13.12
C ARG A 656 2.81 -4.90 12.65
N PRO A 657 2.76 -4.31 11.44
CA PRO A 657 1.54 -3.71 10.91
C PRO A 657 0.47 -4.78 10.66
N LEU A 658 -0.79 -4.34 10.62
CA LEU A 658 -1.92 -5.22 10.35
C LEU A 658 -1.82 -5.75 8.91
N LYS A 659 -1.69 -7.07 8.75
CA LYS A 659 -1.62 -7.75 7.45
C LYS A 659 -2.83 -8.65 7.27
N PHE A 660 -3.61 -8.44 6.21
CA PHE A 660 -4.67 -9.36 5.80
C PHE A 660 -4.30 -10.07 4.50
N VAL A 661 -4.80 -11.30 4.36
CA VAL A 661 -4.55 -12.15 3.20
C VAL A 661 -5.88 -12.63 2.62
N ASN A 662 -5.98 -12.66 1.28
CA ASN A 662 -7.13 -13.25 0.60
C ASN A 662 -7.10 -14.79 0.67
N LEU A 663 -7.74 -15.32 1.71
CA LEU A 663 -7.85 -16.76 1.94
C LEU A 663 -8.63 -17.51 0.87
N VAL A 664 -9.68 -16.90 0.31
CA VAL A 664 -10.58 -17.55 -0.65
C VAL A 664 -9.81 -17.92 -1.92
N GLU A 665 -9.03 -16.97 -2.43
CA GLU A 665 -8.16 -17.20 -3.59
C GLU A 665 -7.11 -18.28 -3.30
N ALA A 666 -6.44 -18.21 -2.15
CA ALA A 666 -5.42 -19.16 -1.78
C ALA A 666 -5.98 -20.60 -1.70
N LEU A 667 -7.19 -20.77 -1.16
CA LEU A 667 -7.87 -22.07 -1.07
C LEU A 667 -8.31 -22.58 -2.46
N HIS A 668 -8.87 -21.72 -3.32
CA HIS A 668 -9.26 -22.10 -4.68
C HIS A 668 -8.06 -22.48 -5.56
N ALA A 669 -6.93 -21.78 -5.42
CA ALA A 669 -5.75 -22.01 -6.23
C ALA A 669 -5.02 -23.31 -5.89
N THR A 670 -5.01 -23.70 -4.61
CA THR A 670 -4.10 -24.75 -4.10
C THR A 670 -4.77 -26.06 -3.72
N ASN A 671 -6.09 -26.06 -3.51
CA ASN A 671 -6.90 -27.23 -3.16
C ASN A 671 -6.31 -28.06 -1.99
N VAL A 672 -5.89 -27.37 -0.92
CA VAL A 672 -5.22 -27.98 0.23
C VAL A 672 -6.25 -28.56 1.21
N LEU A 673 -6.27 -29.88 1.35
CA LEU A 673 -7.15 -30.59 2.29
C LEU A 673 -6.96 -30.12 3.75
N ALA A 674 -5.70 -29.97 4.18
CA ALA A 674 -5.37 -29.52 5.54
C ALA A 674 -5.93 -28.13 5.88
N ALA A 675 -5.98 -27.22 4.89
CA ALA A 675 -6.44 -25.84 5.09
C ALA A 675 -7.98 -25.73 5.12
N ASN A 676 -8.68 -26.69 4.52
CA ASN A 676 -10.16 -26.78 4.48
C ASN A 676 -10.75 -27.58 5.65
N THR A 677 -9.91 -28.14 6.52
CA THR A 677 -10.31 -29.00 7.64
C THR A 677 -10.02 -28.31 8.97
N PHE A 678 -11.08 -28.11 9.77
CA PHE A 678 -11.00 -27.49 11.08
C PHE A 678 -11.30 -28.48 12.18
N PHE A 679 -10.63 -28.29 13.32
CA PHE A 679 -10.88 -29.00 14.56
C PHE A 679 -11.61 -28.08 15.55
N GLN A 680 -12.74 -28.56 16.06
CA GLN A 680 -13.57 -27.85 17.05
C GLN A 680 -13.80 -28.71 18.30
N ASN A 681 -13.83 -28.10 19.48
CA ASN A 681 -14.13 -28.79 20.74
C ASN A 681 -15.65 -29.02 20.90
N LEU A 682 -16.05 -30.25 21.21
CA LEU A 682 -17.46 -30.68 21.35
C LEU A 682 -18.12 -30.31 22.70
N ALA A 683 -17.38 -29.75 23.65
CA ALA A 683 -17.81 -29.63 25.05
C ALA A 683 -18.82 -28.50 25.37
N LEU A 684 -19.38 -27.77 24.39
CA LEU A 684 -20.27 -26.63 24.66
C LEU A 684 -21.62 -26.74 23.94
N PRO A 685 -22.75 -26.82 24.67
CA PRO A 685 -24.07 -26.56 24.10
C PRO A 685 -24.25 -25.05 23.88
N ALA A 686 -24.64 -24.65 22.68
CA ALA A 686 -25.15 -23.31 22.42
C ALA A 686 -26.46 -23.16 23.21
N GLN A 687 -26.47 -22.32 24.25
CA GLN A 687 -27.68 -22.03 25.04
C GLN A 687 -28.62 -21.01 24.36
N ASP A 688 -28.19 -20.37 23.26
CA ASP A 688 -28.99 -19.43 22.46
C ASP A 688 -28.95 -19.82 20.98
N ASP A 689 -30.10 -19.73 20.29
CA ASP A 689 -30.28 -19.97 18.85
C ASP A 689 -29.59 -18.90 17.96
N SER A 690 -28.97 -17.86 18.55
CA SER A 690 -28.27 -16.82 17.79
C SER A 690 -26.86 -17.28 17.36
N PRO A 691 -26.46 -17.06 16.09
CA PRO A 691 -25.14 -17.45 15.61
C PRO A 691 -24.05 -16.68 16.38
N ARG A 692 -23.17 -17.42 17.06
CA ARG A 692 -22.00 -16.89 17.76
C ARG A 692 -20.87 -16.55 16.77
N PRO A 693 -20.04 -15.55 17.07
CA PRO A 693 -18.88 -15.24 16.24
C PRO A 693 -17.89 -16.41 16.23
N ILE A 694 -17.39 -16.76 15.05
CA ILE A 694 -16.42 -17.85 14.84
C ILE A 694 -15.02 -17.26 14.66
N ALA A 695 -14.07 -17.72 15.47
CA ALA A 695 -12.65 -17.44 15.32
C ALA A 695 -11.96 -18.67 14.69
N SER A 696 -11.52 -18.53 13.44
CA SER A 696 -10.78 -19.56 12.71
C SER A 696 -9.30 -19.27 12.75
N LEU A 697 -8.53 -20.20 13.29
CA LEU A 697 -7.08 -20.12 13.40
C LEU A 697 -6.42 -21.09 12.43
N TRP A 698 -5.47 -20.64 11.61
CA TRP A 698 -4.58 -21.51 10.85
C TRP A 698 -3.16 -21.38 11.40
N VAL A 699 -2.55 -22.50 11.78
CA VAL A 699 -1.14 -22.58 12.15
C VAL A 699 -0.38 -23.12 10.95
N ILE A 700 0.40 -22.28 10.31
CA ILE A 700 1.09 -22.57 9.03
C ILE A 700 2.60 -22.52 9.27
N GLY A 701 3.32 -23.56 8.89
CA GLY A 701 4.78 -23.58 8.96
C GLY A 701 5.34 -24.95 9.29
N ASN A 702 6.63 -25.00 9.66
CA ASN A 702 7.23 -26.24 10.09
C ASN A 702 6.77 -26.62 11.51
N LEU A 703 5.67 -27.40 11.58
CA LEU A 703 5.09 -27.89 12.83
C LEU A 703 6.02 -28.82 13.64
N ASP A 704 7.05 -29.40 13.03
CA ASP A 704 8.02 -30.26 13.73
C ASP A 704 9.20 -29.45 14.32
N SER A 705 9.28 -28.14 14.07
CA SER A 705 10.26 -27.25 14.72
C SER A 705 9.86 -26.93 16.16
N ASN A 706 10.81 -26.56 17.04
CA ASN A 706 10.49 -26.17 18.42
C ASN A 706 9.44 -25.05 18.51
N ILE A 707 9.46 -24.08 17.58
CA ILE A 707 8.50 -22.98 17.50
C ILE A 707 7.13 -23.50 17.03
N GLY A 708 7.13 -24.42 16.05
CA GLY A 708 5.93 -25.08 15.57
C GLY A 708 5.25 -25.91 16.65
N LEU A 709 6.03 -26.68 17.42
CA LEU A 709 5.56 -27.44 18.56
C LEU A 709 4.95 -26.56 19.65
N ALA A 710 5.61 -25.44 19.99
CA ALA A 710 5.07 -24.44 20.90
C ALA A 710 3.75 -23.85 20.38
N SER A 711 3.66 -23.57 19.09
CA SER A 711 2.45 -23.02 18.45
C SER A 711 1.28 -24.00 18.44
N VAL A 712 1.55 -25.28 18.18
CA VAL A 712 0.55 -26.35 18.26
C VAL A 712 0.09 -26.53 19.71
N ALA A 713 1.01 -26.53 20.68
CA ALA A 713 0.66 -26.65 22.10
C ALA A 713 -0.20 -25.47 22.59
N ALA A 714 0.15 -24.23 22.23
CA ALA A 714 -0.63 -23.04 22.57
C ALA A 714 -2.04 -23.08 21.94
N THR A 715 -2.14 -23.51 20.68
CA THR A 715 -3.42 -23.62 19.95
C THR A 715 -4.33 -24.71 20.55
N LEU A 716 -3.77 -25.85 20.93
CA LEU A 716 -4.54 -26.88 21.64
C LEU A 716 -4.99 -26.41 23.02
N GLY A 717 -4.14 -25.64 23.72
CA GLY A 717 -4.52 -24.96 24.96
C GLY A 717 -5.71 -24.02 24.78
N LEU A 718 -5.74 -23.25 23.68
CA LEU A 718 -6.87 -22.40 23.31
C LEU A 718 -8.15 -23.20 23.05
N LEU A 719 -8.08 -24.35 22.34
CA LEU A 719 -9.26 -25.19 22.11
C LEU A 719 -9.82 -25.82 23.41
N ILE A 720 -8.98 -26.00 24.43
CA ILE A 720 -9.40 -26.44 25.77
C ILE A 720 -10.03 -25.26 26.54
N LYS A 721 -9.38 -24.10 26.54
CA LYS A 721 -9.77 -22.90 27.28
C LYS A 721 -10.86 -22.17 26.47
N SER A 722 -12.12 -22.55 26.68
CA SER A 722 -13.24 -21.91 26.01
C SER A 722 -13.28 -20.40 26.30
N SER A 723 -13.19 -19.58 25.27
CA SER A 723 -13.57 -18.17 25.34
C SER A 723 -15.11 -18.05 25.47
N PRO A 724 -15.65 -17.21 26.36
CA PRO A 724 -17.09 -16.99 26.46
C PRO A 724 -17.67 -16.28 25.22
N ASP A 725 -16.85 -15.45 24.56
CA ASP A 725 -17.32 -14.49 23.56
C ASP A 725 -17.37 -15.05 22.13
N ALA A 726 -16.55 -16.07 21.81
CA ALA A 726 -16.44 -16.63 20.45
C ALA A 726 -16.26 -18.14 20.45
N SER A 727 -16.75 -18.80 19.40
CA SER A 727 -16.45 -20.21 19.13
C SER A 727 -15.16 -20.34 18.33
N VAL A 728 -14.20 -21.10 18.86
CA VAL A 728 -12.87 -21.26 18.25
C VAL A 728 -12.81 -22.55 17.43
N GLN A 729 -12.21 -22.45 16.25
CA GLN A 729 -11.83 -23.58 15.41
C GLN A 729 -10.40 -23.42 14.89
N ALA A 730 -9.65 -24.51 14.78
CA ALA A 730 -8.25 -24.45 14.35
C ALA A 730 -7.92 -25.45 13.22
N SER A 731 -7.09 -25.03 12.28
CA SER A 731 -6.51 -25.83 11.19
C SER A 731 -4.98 -25.82 11.30
N PHE A 732 -4.34 -26.94 10.97
CA PHE A 732 -2.89 -27.11 11.02
C PHE A 732 -2.35 -27.41 9.62
N VAL A 733 -1.42 -26.57 9.15
CA VAL A 733 -0.81 -26.66 7.82
C VAL A 733 0.70 -26.83 7.96
N HIS A 734 1.19 -28.03 7.71
CA HIS A 734 2.62 -28.35 7.83
C HIS A 734 3.39 -28.04 6.54
N ILE A 735 4.46 -27.26 6.67
CA ILE A 735 5.49 -27.07 5.64
C ILE A 735 6.72 -27.88 6.07
N PRO A 736 7.11 -28.92 5.30
CA PRO A 736 8.28 -29.72 5.64
C PRO A 736 9.57 -28.90 5.44
N SER A 737 10.49 -28.95 6.41
CA SER A 737 11.81 -28.31 6.25
C SER A 737 12.83 -29.22 5.56
N ASN A 738 13.86 -28.59 5.00
CA ASN A 738 15.00 -29.28 4.38
C ASN A 738 15.99 -29.88 5.39
N ASP A 739 15.88 -29.56 6.69
CA ASP A 739 16.86 -29.99 7.69
C ASP A 739 16.67 -31.47 8.08
N PRO A 740 17.70 -32.32 7.86
CA PRO A 740 17.63 -33.76 8.14
C PRO A 740 17.55 -34.09 9.64
N GLU A 741 17.76 -33.12 10.52
CA GLU A 741 17.71 -33.26 11.98
C GLU A 741 16.29 -33.14 12.56
N THR A 742 15.30 -32.69 11.78
CA THR A 742 13.92 -32.54 12.26
C THR A 742 13.18 -33.89 12.31
N THR A 743 12.76 -34.31 13.51
CA THR A 743 11.99 -35.55 13.71
C THR A 743 10.54 -35.37 13.27
N LYS A 744 10.09 -36.17 12.29
CA LYS A 744 8.73 -36.11 11.68
C LYS A 744 7.59 -36.65 12.55
N GLY A 745 7.55 -36.32 13.84
CA GLY A 745 6.68 -36.96 14.82
C GLY A 745 5.23 -36.46 14.80
N ILE A 746 5.04 -35.15 14.89
CA ILE A 746 3.70 -34.57 15.09
C ILE A 746 3.00 -34.31 13.76
N SER A 747 3.74 -33.93 12.73
CA SER A 747 3.22 -33.83 11.36
C SER A 747 2.60 -35.15 10.85
N THR A 748 3.17 -36.31 11.18
CA THR A 748 2.61 -37.61 10.76
C THR A 748 1.34 -37.97 11.52
N THR A 749 1.28 -37.65 12.82
CA THR A 749 0.09 -37.87 13.65
C THR A 749 -1.08 -36.98 13.19
N LEU A 750 -0.80 -35.69 12.93
CA LEU A 750 -1.80 -34.76 12.39
C LEU A 750 -2.28 -35.17 10.99
N ALA A 751 -1.38 -35.63 10.12
CA ALA A 751 -1.74 -36.18 8.82
C ALA A 751 -2.71 -37.35 8.93
N GLY A 752 -2.51 -38.24 9.91
CA GLY A 752 -3.43 -39.33 10.23
C GLY A 752 -4.83 -38.83 10.57
N PHE A 753 -4.94 -37.81 11.43
CA PHE A 753 -6.22 -37.20 11.80
C PHE A 753 -6.94 -36.52 10.63
N LEU A 754 -6.19 -35.93 9.70
CA LEU A 754 -6.76 -35.31 8.50
C LEU A 754 -7.33 -36.35 7.52
N SER A 755 -6.68 -37.51 7.41
CA SER A 755 -7.12 -38.63 6.56
C SER A 755 -8.25 -39.48 7.15
N ALA A 756 -8.55 -39.31 8.44
CA ALA A 756 -9.63 -40.01 9.12
C ALA A 756 -11.02 -39.53 8.64
N SER A 757 -12.02 -40.41 8.76
CA SER A 757 -13.40 -40.15 8.31
C SER A 757 -14.07 -39.02 9.11
N ASP A 758 -14.96 -38.27 8.47
CA ASP A 758 -15.51 -37.01 9.01
C ASP A 758 -16.42 -37.16 10.25
N GLU A 759 -16.85 -38.38 10.59
CA GLU A 759 -17.72 -38.67 11.73
C GLU A 759 -16.98 -39.16 12.98
N GLU A 760 -15.66 -39.39 12.92
CA GLU A 760 -14.90 -39.93 14.06
C GLU A 760 -14.55 -38.85 15.09
N LYS A 761 -14.85 -39.13 16.37
CA LYS A 761 -14.40 -38.34 17.52
C LYS A 761 -12.90 -38.57 17.72
N ILE A 762 -12.09 -37.54 17.49
CA ILE A 762 -10.63 -37.65 17.59
C ILE A 762 -10.21 -37.48 19.05
N HIS A 763 -9.53 -38.49 19.59
CA HIS A 763 -8.93 -38.46 20.93
C HIS A 763 -7.50 -37.92 20.83
N THR A 764 -7.18 -36.85 21.57
CA THR A 764 -5.88 -36.17 21.46
C THR A 764 -4.84 -36.60 22.50
N SER A 765 -5.12 -37.62 23.32
CA SER A 765 -4.18 -38.11 24.35
C SER A 765 -2.79 -38.40 23.79
N ASP A 766 -2.74 -39.00 22.61
CA ASP A 766 -1.49 -39.40 21.95
C ASP A 766 -0.66 -38.20 21.50
N LEU A 767 -1.33 -37.10 21.13
CA LEU A 767 -0.68 -35.86 20.69
C LEU A 767 -0.19 -35.04 21.91
N LEU A 768 -0.97 -34.98 23.00
CA LEU A 768 -0.54 -34.36 24.25
C LEU A 768 0.67 -35.11 24.87
N ASP A 769 0.67 -36.44 24.79
CA ASP A 769 1.79 -37.28 25.22
C ASP A 769 3.05 -37.06 24.37
N GLN A 770 2.92 -36.80 23.06
CA GLN A 770 4.05 -36.46 22.20
C GLN A 770 4.61 -35.06 22.52
N LEU A 771 3.75 -34.05 22.68
CA LEU A 771 4.18 -32.69 23.04
C LEU A 771 4.92 -32.65 24.38
N SER A 772 4.41 -33.38 25.39
CA SER A 772 5.03 -33.45 26.71
C SER A 772 6.41 -34.10 26.71
N ARG A 773 6.67 -35.08 25.82
CA ARG A 773 8.03 -35.66 25.63
C ARG A 773 9.04 -34.65 25.09
N HIS A 774 8.59 -33.68 24.31
CA HIS A 774 9.42 -32.60 23.76
C HIS A 774 9.51 -31.38 24.70
N GLY A 775 9.01 -31.47 25.94
CA GLY A 775 9.09 -30.39 26.93
C GLY A 775 8.06 -29.27 26.76
N HIS A 776 7.08 -29.45 25.86
CA HIS A 776 5.97 -28.51 25.70
C HIS A 776 4.75 -29.03 26.45
N HIS A 777 4.23 -28.25 27.39
CA HIS A 777 3.06 -28.62 28.18
C HIS A 777 1.87 -27.75 27.79
N VAL A 778 0.71 -28.37 27.61
CA VAL A 778 -0.56 -27.66 27.43
C VAL A 778 -1.04 -27.24 28.81
N ILE A 779 -0.75 -26.00 29.20
CA ILE A 779 -1.06 -25.47 30.55
C ILE A 779 -2.51 -25.01 30.58
N ALA A 780 -3.29 -25.49 31.56
CA ALA A 780 -4.71 -25.16 31.74
C ALA A 780 -5.00 -24.16 32.90
N SER A 781 -4.03 -23.80 33.76
CA SER A 781 -4.21 -22.78 34.80
C SER A 781 -2.88 -22.30 35.39
N ASP A 782 -2.76 -21.00 35.68
CA ASP A 782 -1.71 -20.42 36.53
C ASP A 782 -2.34 -19.72 37.75
N ASP A 783 -3.08 -20.47 38.56
CA ASP A 783 -3.53 -20.02 39.88
C ASP A 783 -2.43 -20.35 40.91
N GLY A 784 -1.25 -19.75 40.78
CA GLY A 784 -0.23 -19.54 41.83
C GLY A 784 0.23 -20.74 42.68
N ASN A 785 -0.22 -21.97 42.41
CA ASN A 785 0.10 -23.21 43.11
C ASN A 785 0.70 -24.18 42.10
N GLN A 786 1.69 -24.95 42.56
CA GLN A 786 2.52 -25.82 41.73
C GLN A 786 1.73 -26.61 40.66
N PRO A 787 2.26 -26.73 39.44
CA PRO A 787 1.55 -27.33 38.32
C PRO A 787 1.37 -28.84 38.56
N ILE A 788 0.14 -29.24 38.86
CA ILE A 788 -0.27 -30.64 38.79
C ILE A 788 -0.75 -30.85 37.35
N PRO A 789 -0.10 -31.72 36.54
CA PRO A 789 -0.60 -32.07 35.23
C PRO A 789 -1.89 -32.88 35.42
N ASP A 790 -3.04 -32.23 35.27
CA ASP A 790 -4.33 -32.92 35.25
C ASP A 790 -4.36 -33.87 34.05
N LYS A 791 -4.06 -35.16 34.30
CA LYS A 791 -4.12 -36.26 33.33
C LYS A 791 -5.54 -36.57 32.81
N THR A 792 -6.52 -35.69 33.04
CA THR A 792 -7.95 -35.99 32.87
C THR A 792 -8.74 -35.07 31.94
N THR A 793 -8.13 -34.06 31.31
CA THR A 793 -8.81 -33.31 30.23
C THR A 793 -8.79 -34.10 28.93
N LYS A 794 -9.82 -34.95 28.73
CA LYS A 794 -10.09 -35.58 27.43
C LYS A 794 -10.64 -34.54 26.46
N LEU A 795 -9.76 -33.94 25.65
CA LEU A 795 -10.17 -33.11 24.52
C LEU A 795 -10.73 -34.02 23.41
N ILE A 796 -11.99 -33.80 23.03
CA ILE A 796 -12.65 -34.51 21.94
C ILE A 796 -12.89 -33.50 20.82
N LEU A 797 -12.19 -33.69 19.70
CA LEU A 797 -12.30 -32.83 18.55
C LEU A 797 -13.29 -33.39 17.53
N LYS A 798 -14.10 -32.51 16.94
CA LYS A 798 -14.90 -32.77 15.74
C LYS A 798 -14.22 -32.13 14.53
N LYS A 799 -14.18 -32.86 13.42
CA LYS A 799 -13.73 -32.37 12.12
C LYS A 799 -14.88 -31.61 11.43
N VAL A 800 -14.60 -30.42 10.93
CA VAL A 800 -15.52 -29.60 10.13
C VAL A 800 -14.84 -29.29 8.81
N GLN A 801 -15.45 -29.68 7.70
CA GLN A 801 -14.99 -29.35 6.35
C GLN A 801 -15.84 -28.24 5.75
N THR A 802 -15.20 -27.27 5.10
CA THR A 802 -15.89 -26.23 4.32
C THR A 802 -16.24 -26.77 2.92
N GLU A 803 -17.47 -26.55 2.46
CA GLU A 803 -18.06 -27.09 1.20
C GLU A 803 -17.41 -26.59 -0.11
N ILE A 804 -16.25 -25.92 -0.06
CA ILE A 804 -15.73 -25.10 -1.17
C ILE A 804 -15.16 -25.96 -2.33
N VAL A 805 -14.80 -27.23 -2.11
CA VAL A 805 -14.25 -28.08 -3.18
C VAL A 805 -14.63 -29.56 -3.04
N ASP A 806 -15.55 -30.02 -3.90
CA ASP A 806 -15.73 -31.45 -4.24
C ASP A 806 -14.93 -31.75 -5.51
N THR A 807 -13.63 -32.08 -5.38
CA THR A 807 -12.87 -32.69 -6.49
C THR A 807 -12.59 -34.17 -6.19
N PRO A 808 -13.09 -35.11 -7.01
CA PRO A 808 -12.80 -36.52 -6.85
C PRO A 808 -11.38 -36.85 -7.30
N GLY A 809 -10.48 -37.21 -6.37
CA GLY A 809 -9.24 -37.94 -6.72
C GLY A 809 -7.93 -37.55 -6.03
N THR A 810 -7.92 -36.59 -5.10
CA THR A 810 -6.69 -36.12 -4.40
C THR A 810 -6.73 -36.32 -2.88
N ASN A 811 -7.57 -37.23 -2.39
CA ASN A 811 -7.87 -37.38 -0.95
C ASN A 811 -6.78 -38.09 -0.12
N ASP A 812 -5.70 -38.58 -0.74
CA ASP A 812 -4.73 -39.47 -0.07
C ASP A 812 -3.47 -38.76 0.49
N LEU A 813 -3.25 -37.46 0.22
CA LEU A 813 -2.05 -36.71 0.65
C LEU A 813 -2.41 -35.37 1.33
N PRO A 814 -2.44 -35.31 2.68
CA PRO A 814 -2.92 -34.13 3.42
C PRO A 814 -2.05 -32.88 3.25
N TRP A 815 -0.75 -33.05 2.98
CA TRP A 815 0.21 -31.95 2.83
C TRP A 815 0.41 -31.48 1.39
N PHE A 816 -0.32 -32.03 0.43
CA PHE A 816 -0.23 -31.60 -0.97
C PHE A 816 -0.68 -30.13 -1.11
N GLY A 817 0.09 -29.31 -1.84
CA GLY A 817 -0.23 -27.90 -2.09
C GLY A 817 0.05 -26.93 -0.92
N THR A 818 0.47 -27.43 0.25
CA THR A 818 0.68 -26.62 1.47
C THR A 818 1.77 -25.55 1.33
N GLU A 819 2.87 -25.85 0.63
CA GLU A 819 3.93 -24.88 0.36
C GLU A 819 3.47 -23.76 -0.58
N GLU A 820 2.66 -24.09 -1.58
CA GLU A 820 2.08 -23.11 -2.48
C GLU A 820 1.06 -22.23 -1.76
N PHE A 821 0.24 -22.82 -0.90
CA PHE A 821 -0.69 -22.11 -0.03
C PHE A 821 0.04 -21.16 0.92
N ALA A 822 1.11 -21.62 1.57
CA ALA A 822 1.95 -20.78 2.42
C ALA A 822 2.56 -19.61 1.62
N ARG A 823 3.04 -19.87 0.40
CA ARG A 823 3.62 -18.85 -0.49
C ARG A 823 2.60 -17.83 -0.96
N THR A 824 1.38 -18.24 -1.32
CA THR A 824 0.31 -17.30 -1.72
C THR A 824 -0.14 -16.42 -0.55
N MET A 825 0.02 -16.91 0.70
CA MET A 825 -0.26 -16.13 1.91
C MET A 825 0.93 -15.30 2.42
N GLY A 826 2.09 -15.31 1.77
CA GLY A 826 3.27 -14.57 2.23
C GLY A 826 3.95 -15.16 3.48
N VAL A 827 3.77 -16.46 3.74
CA VAL A 827 4.44 -17.19 4.83
C VAL A 827 5.80 -17.70 4.36
N LYS A 828 6.85 -17.44 5.14
CA LYS A 828 8.22 -17.91 4.87
C LYS A 828 8.32 -19.43 5.03
N SER A 829 9.13 -20.11 4.21
CA SER A 829 9.34 -21.57 4.29
C SER A 829 9.86 -22.03 5.65
N ASP A 830 10.70 -21.20 6.28
CA ASP A 830 11.41 -21.55 7.52
C ASP A 830 10.74 -20.97 8.78
N GLY A 831 9.69 -20.15 8.59
CA GLY A 831 8.94 -19.49 9.66
C GLY A 831 7.66 -20.22 10.03
N VAL A 832 7.15 -19.97 11.23
CA VAL A 832 5.78 -20.32 11.63
C VAL A 832 4.95 -19.04 11.62
N ALA A 833 3.75 -19.12 11.05
CA ALA A 833 2.79 -18.04 11.03
C ALA A 833 1.44 -18.52 11.58
N ILE A 834 0.75 -17.61 12.24
CA ILE A 834 -0.60 -17.81 12.76
C ILE A 834 -1.51 -16.86 12.00
N LEU A 835 -2.54 -17.41 11.40
CA LEU A 835 -3.57 -16.67 10.68
C LEU A 835 -4.87 -16.73 11.47
N ILE A 836 -5.50 -15.59 11.77
CA ILE A 836 -6.81 -15.54 12.43
C ILE A 836 -7.81 -14.75 11.58
N ASN A 837 -8.87 -15.41 11.11
CA ASN A 837 -9.90 -14.81 10.23
C ASN A 837 -9.31 -13.92 9.10
N GLY A 838 -8.16 -14.31 8.54
CA GLY A 838 -7.43 -13.59 7.49
C GLY A 838 -6.29 -12.67 7.94
N ARG A 839 -6.18 -12.32 9.23
CA ARG A 839 -5.05 -11.55 9.78
C ARG A 839 -3.82 -12.43 9.94
N LEU A 840 -2.72 -12.08 9.29
CA LEU A 840 -1.45 -12.82 9.30
C LEU A 840 -0.50 -12.30 10.37
N LEU A 841 0.01 -13.20 11.21
CA LEU A 841 0.99 -12.93 12.26
C LEU A 841 2.17 -13.90 12.14
N HIS A 842 3.38 -13.37 11.87
CA HIS A 842 4.60 -14.18 11.87
C HIS A 842 5.12 -14.36 13.30
N VAL A 843 5.48 -15.59 13.66
CA VAL A 843 6.04 -15.93 14.97
C VAL A 843 7.57 -15.89 14.86
N SER A 844 8.21 -14.91 15.50
CA SER A 844 9.67 -14.84 15.58
C SER A 844 10.24 -16.01 16.41
N PRO A 845 11.45 -16.52 16.12
CA PRO A 845 12.09 -17.57 16.91
C PRO A 845 12.29 -17.25 18.39
N SER A 846 12.41 -15.96 18.71
CA SER A 846 12.56 -15.40 20.05
C SER A 846 11.24 -15.36 20.84
N THR A 847 10.08 -15.44 20.16
CA THR A 847 8.78 -15.21 20.76
C THR A 847 8.29 -16.47 21.47
N LYS A 848 8.12 -16.39 22.78
CA LYS A 848 7.47 -17.44 23.57
C LYS A 848 5.96 -17.26 23.45
N LEU A 849 5.31 -18.09 22.64
CA LEU A 849 3.86 -18.04 22.46
C LEU A 849 3.16 -18.89 23.56
N LEU A 850 2.31 -18.25 24.36
CA LEU A 850 1.51 -18.91 25.38
C LEU A 850 0.06 -19.08 24.91
N SER A 851 -0.69 -20.00 25.55
CA SER A 851 -2.12 -20.18 25.28
C SER A 851 -2.93 -18.93 25.65
N GLU A 852 -2.50 -18.17 26.65
CA GLU A 852 -3.15 -16.93 27.10
C GLU A 852 -3.03 -15.80 26.09
N ASP A 853 -1.90 -15.75 25.37
CA ASP A 853 -1.69 -14.79 24.27
C ASP A 853 -2.69 -15.01 23.15
N LEU A 854 -2.97 -16.28 22.82
CA LEU A 854 -3.96 -16.64 21.80
C LEU A 854 -5.40 -16.40 22.26
N VAL A 855 -5.69 -16.56 23.55
CA VAL A 855 -7.01 -16.17 24.11
C VAL A 855 -7.20 -14.66 23.97
N MET A 856 -6.19 -13.87 24.37
CA MET A 856 -6.23 -12.41 24.21
C MET A 856 -6.34 -12.01 22.74
N LEU A 857 -5.68 -12.73 21.83
CA LEU A 857 -5.82 -12.52 20.39
C LEU A 857 -7.25 -12.74 19.91
N VAL A 858 -7.88 -13.85 20.30
CA VAL A 858 -9.28 -14.16 19.92
C VAL A 858 -10.24 -13.11 20.48
N GLU A 859 -10.10 -12.73 21.75
CA GLU A 859 -10.93 -11.68 22.38
C GLU A 859 -10.78 -10.34 21.67
N TYR A 860 -9.54 -9.95 21.37
CA TYR A 860 -9.24 -8.72 20.64
C TYR A 860 -9.86 -8.72 19.24
N GLU A 861 -9.67 -9.79 18.45
CA GLU A 861 -10.25 -9.91 17.10
C GLU A 861 -11.77 -9.94 17.13
N ALA A 862 -12.37 -10.65 18.10
CA ALA A 862 -13.80 -10.74 18.25
C ALA A 862 -14.43 -9.37 18.53
N GLN A 863 -13.87 -8.64 19.49
CA GLN A 863 -14.36 -7.31 19.89
C GLN A 863 -14.13 -6.26 18.81
N GLN A 864 -12.92 -6.20 18.26
CA GLN A 864 -12.54 -5.13 17.34
C GLN A 864 -13.11 -5.33 15.94
N ARG A 865 -13.26 -6.57 15.45
CA ARG A 865 -13.52 -6.81 14.02
C ARG A 865 -14.68 -7.75 13.74
N VAL A 866 -14.74 -8.91 14.41
CA VAL A 866 -15.80 -9.90 14.10
C VAL A 866 -17.18 -9.40 14.52
N ASN A 867 -17.31 -8.74 15.67
CA ASN A 867 -18.58 -8.20 16.14
C ASN A 867 -19.14 -7.10 15.23
N PRO A 868 -18.36 -6.07 14.83
CA PRO A 868 -18.79 -5.10 13.81
C PRO A 868 -19.19 -5.75 12.49
N LEU A 869 -18.46 -6.77 12.02
CA LEU A 869 -18.82 -7.51 10.81
C LEU A 869 -20.17 -8.22 10.96
N MET A 870 -20.40 -8.89 12.09
CA MET A 870 -21.66 -9.58 12.37
C MET A 870 -22.83 -8.60 12.44
N GLU A 871 -22.63 -7.39 12.98
CA GLU A 871 -23.63 -6.32 12.96
C GLU A 871 -23.91 -5.85 11.52
N ALA A 872 -22.87 -5.60 10.73
CA ALA A 872 -22.99 -5.19 9.33
C ALA A 872 -23.72 -6.26 8.48
N LEU A 873 -23.39 -7.54 8.65
CA LEU A 873 -24.05 -8.66 7.97
C LEU A 873 -25.53 -8.80 8.34
N LYS A 874 -25.91 -8.53 9.59
CA LYS A 874 -27.33 -8.51 10.03
C LYS A 874 -28.13 -7.39 9.38
N ASN A 875 -27.47 -6.26 9.07
CA ASN A 875 -28.10 -5.11 8.43
C ASN A 875 -28.27 -5.29 6.91
N LEU A 876 -27.73 -6.37 6.31
CA LEU A 876 -27.87 -6.64 4.88
C LEU A 876 -29.25 -7.24 4.55
N ASP A 877 -29.94 -6.61 3.60
CA ASP A 877 -31.23 -7.09 3.10
C ASP A 877 -31.10 -8.49 2.48
N GLY A 878 -31.88 -9.45 2.98
CA GLY A 878 -32.01 -10.80 2.40
C GLY A 878 -30.83 -11.74 2.66
N PHE A 879 -29.87 -11.39 3.54
CA PHE A 879 -28.77 -12.28 3.92
C PHE A 879 -29.15 -13.14 5.13
N ASP A 880 -29.02 -14.47 5.00
CA ASP A 880 -29.30 -15.43 6.08
C ASP A 880 -28.02 -15.80 6.83
N LEU A 881 -27.75 -15.09 7.91
CA LEU A 881 -26.55 -15.27 8.73
C LEU A 881 -26.44 -16.68 9.31
N ALA A 882 -27.55 -17.36 9.61
CA ALA A 882 -27.53 -18.70 10.18
C ALA A 882 -27.04 -19.73 9.16
N LYS A 883 -27.44 -19.59 7.88
CA LYS A 883 -26.97 -20.47 6.79
C LYS A 883 -25.51 -20.25 6.43
N HIS A 884 -25.04 -19.01 6.47
CA HIS A 884 -23.69 -18.64 6.03
C HIS A 884 -22.70 -18.46 7.19
N ASN A 885 -23.03 -18.87 8.41
CA ASN A 885 -22.19 -18.64 9.59
C ASN A 885 -20.77 -19.22 9.44
N LEU A 886 -20.64 -20.39 8.81
CA LEU A 886 -19.34 -21.03 8.54
C LEU A 886 -18.45 -20.24 7.59
N ASN A 887 -19.04 -19.40 6.72
CA ASN A 887 -18.31 -18.56 5.77
C ASN A 887 -17.87 -17.22 6.37
N VAL A 888 -18.38 -16.83 7.54
CA VAL A 888 -18.07 -15.53 8.19
C VAL A 888 -16.56 -15.29 8.35
N PRO A 889 -15.74 -16.27 8.77
CA PRO A 889 -14.27 -16.10 8.82
C PRO A 889 -13.63 -15.79 7.47
N LEU A 890 -14.14 -16.36 6.38
CA LEU A 890 -13.64 -16.12 5.02
C LEU A 890 -14.14 -14.78 4.45
N ILE A 891 -15.37 -14.38 4.79
CA ILE A 891 -15.92 -13.04 4.52
C ILE A 891 -15.06 -12.00 5.25
N MET A 892 -14.71 -12.25 6.51
CA MET A 892 -13.83 -11.40 7.30
C MET A 892 -12.44 -11.26 6.67
N ALA A 893 -11.86 -12.36 6.19
CA ALA A 893 -10.55 -12.33 5.55
C ALA A 893 -10.53 -11.49 4.26
N THR A 894 -11.56 -11.66 3.41
CA THR A 894 -11.70 -10.90 2.16
C THR A 894 -12.02 -9.43 2.40
N VAL A 895 -12.92 -9.11 3.33
CA VAL A 895 -13.22 -7.71 3.71
C VAL A 895 -12.01 -7.05 4.35
N GLY A 896 -11.32 -7.71 5.28
CA GLY A 896 -10.10 -7.21 5.90
C GLY A 896 -8.99 -6.96 4.87
N PHE A 897 -8.83 -7.86 3.88
CA PHE A 897 -7.89 -7.68 2.77
C PHE A 897 -8.21 -6.43 1.94
N VAL A 898 -9.48 -6.15 1.68
CA VAL A 898 -9.91 -4.97 0.90
C VAL A 898 -9.78 -3.66 1.69
N LEU A 899 -10.16 -3.66 2.97
CA LEU A 899 -10.22 -2.45 3.78
C LEU A 899 -8.85 -2.06 4.37
N VAL A 900 -8.05 -3.03 4.82
CA VAL A 900 -6.70 -2.77 5.36
C VAL A 900 -5.67 -2.68 4.23
N GLY A 901 -5.93 -3.33 3.09
CA GLY A 901 -5.01 -3.42 1.96
C GLY A 901 -3.93 -4.49 2.12
N SER A 902 -3.34 -4.93 1.01
CA SER A 902 -2.20 -5.84 1.01
C SER A 902 -0.92 -5.08 1.37
N SER A 903 -0.53 -5.16 2.64
CA SER A 903 0.70 -4.58 3.17
C SER A 903 1.99 -5.34 2.78
N ASP A 904 1.95 -6.23 1.78
CA ASP A 904 3.19 -6.77 1.21
C ASP A 904 4.06 -5.67 0.59
N ASP A 905 3.43 -4.57 0.20
CA ASP A 905 4.07 -3.29 -0.04
C ASP A 905 4.10 -2.43 1.24
N THR A 906 4.85 -2.86 2.26
CA THR A 906 5.35 -1.96 3.36
C THR A 906 6.24 -0.81 2.84
N SER A 907 6.40 -0.78 1.52
CA SER A 907 6.95 0.26 0.67
C SER A 907 5.96 1.44 0.50
N SER A 908 4.65 1.20 0.51
CA SER A 908 3.63 2.14 0.02
C SER A 908 2.88 2.96 1.09
N GLN A 909 3.60 3.50 2.09
CA GLN A 909 3.00 4.42 3.08
C GLN A 909 2.49 5.77 2.49
N THR A 910 2.52 5.96 1.17
CA THR A 910 1.87 7.11 0.51
C THR A 910 0.40 6.87 0.15
N PHE A 911 -0.11 5.63 0.25
CA PHE A 911 -1.55 5.41 0.26
C PHE A 911 -2.00 5.55 1.71
N SER A 912 -2.68 6.65 2.02
CA SER A 912 -3.57 6.72 3.17
C SER A 912 -4.38 5.41 3.23
N LEU A 913 -4.52 4.82 4.41
CA LEU A 913 -5.50 3.76 4.66
C LEU A 913 -6.88 4.35 4.36
N GLU A 914 -7.33 4.24 3.11
CA GLU A 914 -8.48 4.99 2.62
C GLU A 914 -9.77 4.29 3.00
N ALA A 915 -10.43 4.82 4.02
CA ALA A 915 -11.74 4.38 4.43
C ALA A 915 -12.72 4.54 3.24
N ARG A 916 -13.37 3.44 2.85
CA ARG A 916 -14.47 3.51 1.89
C ARG A 916 -15.67 4.13 2.58
N SER A 917 -16.38 5.03 1.90
CA SER A 917 -17.49 5.76 2.50
C SER A 917 -18.72 5.81 1.60
N SER A 918 -19.90 5.83 2.21
CA SER A 918 -21.18 6.10 1.57
C SER A 918 -21.65 7.53 1.81
N LYS A 919 -20.87 8.37 2.50
CA LYS A 919 -21.29 9.75 2.85
C LYS A 919 -21.67 10.56 1.60
N HIS A 920 -21.02 10.32 0.46
CA HIS A 920 -21.36 10.96 -0.82
C HIS A 920 -22.75 10.58 -1.36
N LEU A 921 -23.31 9.44 -0.97
CA LEU A 921 -24.64 9.00 -1.40
C LEU A 921 -25.79 9.72 -0.68
N SER A 922 -25.52 10.40 0.45
CA SER A 922 -26.53 11.13 1.24
C SER A 922 -27.03 12.42 0.58
N ARG A 923 -26.46 12.78 -0.59
CA ARG A 923 -26.76 14.01 -1.33
C ARG A 923 -28.03 13.88 -2.16
N ASP A 924 -28.90 14.88 -2.10
CA ASP A 924 -30.10 14.95 -2.92
C ASP A 924 -29.73 15.07 -4.41
N GLY A 925 -30.48 14.36 -5.26
CA GLY A 925 -30.17 14.21 -6.68
C GLY A 925 -31.40 14.20 -7.58
N ASN A 926 -32.54 14.71 -7.13
CA ASN A 926 -33.80 14.63 -7.88
C ASN A 926 -33.73 15.43 -9.19
N TYR A 927 -33.08 16.59 -9.16
CA TYR A 927 -32.93 17.49 -10.30
C TYR A 927 -31.47 17.66 -10.74
N SER A 928 -30.48 17.30 -9.92
CA SER A 928 -29.05 17.49 -10.23
C SER A 928 -28.28 16.20 -10.58
N SER A 929 -28.94 15.04 -10.63
CA SER A 929 -28.27 13.75 -10.88
C SER A 929 -28.77 12.98 -12.10
N TYR A 930 -27.90 12.11 -12.63
CA TYR A 930 -28.16 11.17 -13.72
C TYR A 930 -27.70 9.77 -13.33
N GLN A 931 -28.47 8.74 -13.66
CA GLN A 931 -28.15 7.34 -13.36
C GLN A 931 -28.22 6.48 -14.62
N HIS A 932 -27.26 5.57 -14.78
CA HIS A 932 -27.16 4.61 -15.88
C HIS A 932 -26.77 3.22 -15.37
N GLY A 933 -27.31 2.17 -15.98
CA GLY A 933 -27.02 0.77 -15.63
C GLY A 933 -27.87 0.20 -14.48
N ASP A 934 -27.85 -1.12 -14.33
CA ASP A 934 -28.60 -1.85 -13.29
C ASP A 934 -27.74 -2.01 -12.02
N GLN A 935 -28.10 -1.30 -10.95
CA GLN A 935 -27.38 -1.35 -9.68
C GLN A 935 -27.37 -2.74 -9.03
N SER A 936 -28.40 -3.56 -9.26
CA SER A 936 -28.52 -4.87 -8.61
C SER A 936 -27.53 -5.90 -9.17
N LYS A 937 -27.20 -5.78 -10.46
CA LYS A 937 -26.32 -6.71 -11.18
C LYS A 937 -24.92 -6.17 -11.41
N ALA A 938 -24.74 -4.85 -11.39
CA ALA A 938 -23.44 -4.24 -11.59
C ALA A 938 -22.43 -4.77 -10.56
N LEU A 939 -21.20 -5.01 -11.02
CA LEU A 939 -20.05 -5.25 -10.17
C LEU A 939 -19.45 -3.92 -9.72
N PHE A 940 -19.36 -2.96 -10.65
CA PHE A 940 -18.77 -1.65 -10.42
C PHE A 940 -19.85 -0.58 -10.34
N GLU A 941 -19.83 0.20 -9.27
CA GLU A 941 -20.65 1.38 -9.06
C GLU A 941 -19.76 2.61 -9.07
N PHE A 942 -19.83 3.39 -10.14
CA PHE A 942 -19.17 4.68 -10.25
C PHE A 942 -20.11 5.75 -9.71
N SER A 943 -19.73 6.33 -8.58
CA SER A 943 -20.38 7.54 -8.07
C SER A 943 -19.50 8.73 -8.46
N VAL A 944 -20.04 9.68 -9.20
CA VAL A 944 -19.27 10.77 -9.80
C VAL A 944 -19.91 12.10 -9.43
N ILE A 945 -19.16 12.96 -8.77
CA ILE A 945 -19.52 14.37 -8.62
C ILE A 945 -18.71 15.13 -9.66
N LEU A 946 -19.37 15.80 -10.60
CA LEU A 946 -18.70 16.43 -11.73
C LEU A 946 -19.18 17.86 -11.93
N ASN A 947 -18.25 18.79 -12.11
CA ASN A 947 -18.55 20.09 -12.69
C ASN A 947 -18.52 19.96 -14.23
N PRO A 948 -19.67 20.09 -14.94
CA PRO A 948 -19.73 19.87 -16.39
C PRO A 948 -18.91 20.90 -17.20
N ALA A 949 -18.59 22.05 -16.60
CA ALA A 949 -17.77 23.09 -17.19
C ALA A 949 -16.33 23.08 -16.63
N SER A 950 -15.78 21.91 -16.27
CA SER A 950 -14.39 21.77 -15.79
C SER A 950 -13.50 20.99 -16.76
N GLU A 951 -12.19 21.18 -16.66
CA GLU A 951 -11.21 20.37 -17.39
C GLU A 951 -11.30 18.88 -17.04
N ALA A 952 -11.62 18.56 -15.77
CA ALA A 952 -11.88 17.19 -15.34
C ALA A 952 -13.03 16.55 -16.12
N ALA A 953 -14.11 17.31 -16.42
CA ALA A 953 -15.20 16.80 -17.24
C ALA A 953 -14.77 16.46 -18.67
N GLN A 954 -13.81 17.20 -19.25
CA GLN A 954 -13.29 16.89 -20.59
C GLN A 954 -12.62 15.50 -20.65
N ARG A 955 -11.84 15.16 -19.61
CA ARG A 955 -11.18 13.86 -19.51
C ARG A 955 -12.16 12.72 -19.19
N TRP A 956 -13.04 12.97 -18.22
CA TRP A 956 -13.96 11.93 -17.71
C TRP A 956 -15.15 11.66 -18.61
N SER A 957 -15.59 12.60 -19.43
CA SER A 957 -16.78 12.40 -20.27
C SER A 957 -16.63 11.24 -21.26
N ALA A 958 -15.48 11.14 -21.94
CA ALA A 958 -15.19 10.05 -22.87
C ALA A 958 -15.09 8.70 -22.15
N LEU A 959 -14.51 8.70 -20.95
CA LEU A 959 -14.40 7.50 -20.11
C LEU A 959 -15.78 7.01 -19.63
N LEU A 960 -16.60 7.89 -19.06
CA LEU A 960 -17.92 7.54 -18.55
C LEU A 960 -18.83 7.03 -19.67
N GLU A 961 -18.76 7.64 -20.86
CA GLU A 961 -19.47 7.13 -22.03
C GLU A 961 -18.96 5.74 -22.44
N THR A 962 -17.64 5.52 -22.46
CA THR A 962 -17.06 4.21 -22.77
C THR A 962 -17.49 3.14 -21.75
N LEU A 963 -17.45 3.45 -20.45
CA LEU A 963 -17.85 2.55 -19.37
C LEU A 963 -19.35 2.25 -19.38
N SER A 964 -20.18 3.20 -19.83
CA SER A 964 -21.64 3.04 -19.90
C SER A 964 -22.09 1.93 -20.86
N HIS A 965 -21.25 1.53 -21.82
CA HIS A 965 -21.54 0.43 -22.74
C HIS A 965 -21.36 -0.95 -22.10
N ARG A 966 -20.81 -1.02 -20.88
CA ARG A 966 -20.55 -2.28 -20.19
C ARG A 966 -21.75 -2.69 -19.34
N SER A 967 -22.06 -3.97 -19.33
CA SER A 967 -23.19 -4.54 -18.57
C SER A 967 -22.91 -4.69 -17.07
N ASP A 968 -21.63 -4.73 -16.69
CA ASP A 968 -21.16 -4.92 -15.31
C ASP A 968 -20.96 -3.59 -14.55
N VAL A 969 -21.35 -2.46 -15.15
CA VAL A 969 -21.12 -1.11 -14.62
C VAL A 969 -22.45 -0.38 -14.38
N ALA A 970 -22.58 0.23 -13.20
CA ALA A 970 -23.59 1.23 -12.88
C ALA A 970 -22.89 2.58 -12.64
N ILE A 971 -23.46 3.65 -13.17
CA ILE A 971 -22.92 5.01 -13.06
C ILE A 971 -24.00 5.91 -12.45
N LYS A 972 -23.64 6.68 -11.43
CA LYS A 972 -24.45 7.75 -10.87
C LYS A 972 -23.64 9.04 -10.84
N ILE A 973 -24.10 10.06 -11.58
CA ILE A 973 -23.44 11.36 -11.71
C ILE A 973 -24.27 12.41 -10.99
N TRP A 974 -23.67 13.19 -10.11
CA TRP A 974 -24.24 14.44 -9.59
C TRP A 974 -23.48 15.61 -10.18
N PHE A 975 -24.18 16.58 -10.74
CA PHE A 975 -23.56 17.79 -11.25
C PHE A 975 -23.34 18.79 -10.12
N ASN A 976 -22.10 19.24 -9.93
CA ASN A 976 -21.70 20.19 -8.88
C ASN A 976 -20.99 21.42 -9.49
N PRO A 977 -21.66 22.20 -10.37
CA PRO A 977 -21.08 23.43 -10.89
C PRO A 977 -20.98 24.51 -9.82
N SER A 978 -20.03 25.43 -9.98
CA SER A 978 -20.07 26.70 -9.26
C SER A 978 -21.29 27.51 -9.71
N LEU A 979 -22.04 28.10 -8.75
CA LEU A 979 -23.19 28.94 -9.07
C LEU A 979 -22.78 30.27 -9.71
N GLU A 980 -21.58 30.73 -9.40
CA GLU A 980 -21.02 32.00 -9.84
C GLU A 980 -19.62 31.76 -10.38
N VAL A 981 -19.37 32.17 -11.63
CA VAL A 981 -18.06 32.08 -12.27
C VAL A 981 -17.67 33.45 -12.81
N SER A 982 -16.44 33.89 -12.51
CA SER A 982 -15.92 35.19 -12.95
C SER A 982 -15.22 35.16 -14.32
N GLU A 983 -14.72 33.99 -14.72
CA GLU A 983 -13.98 33.79 -15.96
C GLU A 983 -14.47 32.56 -16.72
N LEU A 984 -14.16 32.47 -18.01
CA LEU A 984 -14.51 31.30 -18.79
C LEU A 984 -13.77 30.06 -18.23
N PRO A 985 -14.47 28.99 -17.85
CA PRO A 985 -13.85 27.91 -17.08
C PRO A 985 -13.06 26.92 -17.95
N ILE A 986 -13.36 26.80 -19.25
CA ILE A 986 -12.61 25.96 -20.20
C ILE A 986 -12.19 26.82 -21.41
N LYS A 987 -10.88 26.87 -21.68
CA LYS A 987 -10.25 27.70 -22.72
C LYS A 987 -9.58 26.86 -23.83
N ARG A 988 -9.96 25.58 -23.93
CA ARG A 988 -9.34 24.61 -24.86
C ARG A 988 -10.35 23.61 -25.42
N PHE A 989 -10.05 23.09 -26.60
CA PHE A 989 -10.69 21.89 -27.13
C PHE A 989 -9.94 20.66 -26.61
N PHE A 990 -10.63 19.57 -26.36
CA PHE A 990 -10.01 18.34 -25.87
C PHE A 990 -10.61 17.11 -26.55
N ARG A 991 -9.80 16.08 -26.75
CA ARG A 991 -10.20 14.77 -27.31
C ARG A 991 -9.33 13.66 -26.73
N SER A 992 -9.92 12.48 -26.54
CA SER A 992 -9.19 11.27 -26.11
C SER A 992 -9.16 10.21 -27.20
N ALA A 993 -8.01 9.54 -27.36
CA ALA A 993 -7.84 8.38 -28.22
C ALA A 993 -8.21 7.09 -27.47
N ILE A 994 -9.52 6.83 -27.35
CA ILE A 994 -10.07 5.66 -26.65
C ILE A 994 -11.16 4.97 -27.46
N TRP A 995 -11.15 3.63 -27.42
CA TRP A 995 -12.21 2.77 -27.95
C TRP A 995 -12.64 1.77 -26.87
N ASN A 996 -13.90 1.34 -26.91
CA ASN A 996 -14.41 0.30 -26.01
C ASN A 996 -13.89 -1.10 -26.40
N SER A 997 -13.74 -1.35 -27.70
CA SER A 997 -13.25 -2.60 -28.28
C SER A 997 -12.47 -2.31 -29.57
N LEU A 998 -11.78 -3.30 -30.12
CA LEU A 998 -11.14 -3.15 -31.43
C LEU A 998 -12.20 -2.87 -32.51
N GLU A 999 -11.96 -1.82 -33.28
CA GLU A 999 -12.69 -1.53 -34.50
C GLU A 999 -11.89 -2.04 -35.72
N PHE A 1000 -12.59 -2.40 -36.79
CA PHE A 1000 -11.99 -2.98 -37.98
C PHE A 1000 -12.44 -2.24 -39.24
N ASP A 1001 -11.53 -2.09 -40.19
CA ASP A 1001 -11.85 -1.55 -41.52
C ASP A 1001 -12.57 -2.58 -42.40
N GLN A 1002 -13.00 -2.17 -43.60
CA GLN A 1002 -13.66 -3.05 -44.57
C GLN A 1002 -12.77 -4.24 -45.02
N ASN A 1003 -11.46 -4.16 -44.80
CA ASN A 1003 -10.50 -5.22 -45.11
C ASN A 1003 -10.20 -6.12 -43.90
N GLY A 1004 -10.86 -5.92 -42.77
CA GLY A 1004 -10.68 -6.68 -41.53
C GLY A 1004 -9.38 -6.38 -40.79
N ARG A 1005 -8.77 -5.20 -40.99
CA ARG A 1005 -7.60 -4.70 -40.26
C ARG A 1005 -8.03 -3.81 -39.10
N ALA A 1006 -7.33 -3.90 -37.97
CA ALA A 1006 -7.64 -3.07 -36.82
C ALA A 1006 -7.39 -1.57 -37.09
N THR A 1007 -8.37 -0.72 -36.79
CA THR A 1007 -8.24 0.73 -36.91
C THR A 1007 -7.62 1.34 -35.66
N PRO A 1008 -6.58 2.18 -35.79
CA PRO A 1008 -5.96 2.83 -34.63
C PRO A 1008 -6.88 3.90 -34.01
N ALA A 1009 -6.78 4.10 -32.70
CA ALA A 1009 -7.38 5.26 -32.03
C ALA A 1009 -6.56 6.51 -32.36
N LEU A 1010 -7.16 7.46 -33.06
CA LEU A 1010 -6.53 8.73 -33.45
C LEU A 1010 -7.29 9.90 -32.84
N VAL A 1011 -6.57 10.93 -32.40
CA VAL A 1011 -7.18 12.20 -31.99
C VAL A 1011 -7.40 13.08 -33.22
N ASN A 1012 -8.66 13.34 -33.55
CA ASN A 1012 -9.04 14.17 -34.69
C ASN A 1012 -9.90 15.35 -34.24
N PHE A 1013 -9.41 16.58 -34.46
CA PHE A 1013 -10.19 17.80 -34.29
C PHE A 1013 -10.84 18.19 -35.62
N ARG A 1014 -12.17 18.28 -35.65
CA ARG A 1014 -12.96 18.66 -36.84
C ARG A 1014 -13.87 19.83 -36.51
N GLY A 1015 -14.15 20.67 -37.50
CA GLY A 1015 -15.05 21.82 -37.33
C GLY A 1015 -14.51 22.89 -36.38
N ILE A 1016 -13.18 23.00 -36.24
CA ILE A 1016 -12.54 24.01 -35.40
C ILE A 1016 -12.40 25.36 -36.16
N PRO A 1017 -12.40 26.49 -35.46
CA PRO A 1017 -12.21 27.81 -36.07
C PRO A 1017 -10.86 27.95 -36.78
N THR A 1018 -10.83 28.63 -37.93
CA THR A 1018 -9.63 28.68 -38.79
C THR A 1018 -8.71 29.88 -38.52
N GLU A 1019 -9.25 31.00 -38.03
CA GLU A 1019 -8.53 32.27 -37.79
C GLU A 1019 -7.91 32.37 -36.37
N THR A 1020 -8.19 31.39 -35.52
CA THR A 1020 -7.72 31.32 -34.13
C THR A 1020 -6.35 30.66 -34.06
N LEU A 1021 -5.48 31.23 -33.22
CA LEU A 1021 -4.16 30.65 -32.97
C LEU A 1021 -4.27 29.64 -31.84
N PHE A 1022 -3.84 28.41 -32.12
CA PHE A 1022 -3.83 27.30 -31.18
C PHE A 1022 -2.42 26.86 -30.81
N THR A 1023 -2.30 26.28 -29.62
CA THR A 1023 -1.16 25.47 -29.21
C THR A 1023 -1.65 24.05 -28.98
N LEU A 1024 -0.98 23.07 -29.60
CA LEU A 1024 -1.26 21.65 -29.39
C LEU A 1024 -0.52 21.17 -28.15
N ALA A 1025 -1.26 20.70 -27.16
CA ALA A 1025 -0.68 20.00 -26.02
C ALA A 1025 -1.13 18.53 -26.03
N ILE A 1026 -0.19 17.62 -25.78
CA ILE A 1026 -0.50 16.21 -25.61
C ILE A 1026 -0.75 15.93 -24.14
N ASP A 1027 -1.79 15.15 -23.87
CA ASP A 1027 -2.20 14.73 -22.54
C ASP A 1027 -1.92 13.22 -22.40
N THR A 1028 -0.73 12.90 -21.90
CA THR A 1028 -0.28 11.51 -21.74
C THR A 1028 -0.33 11.08 -20.28
N PRO A 1029 -0.41 9.76 -20.03
CA PRO A 1029 -0.09 9.20 -18.71
C PRO A 1029 1.17 9.82 -18.09
N PRO A 1030 1.23 10.05 -16.77
CA PRO A 1030 2.36 10.72 -16.11
C PRO A 1030 3.64 9.90 -16.19
N ALA A 1031 3.52 8.58 -16.36
CA ALA A 1031 4.66 7.69 -16.58
C ALA A 1031 5.25 7.79 -18.01
N TRP A 1032 4.59 8.47 -18.94
CA TRP A 1032 5.02 8.54 -20.35
C TRP A 1032 5.84 9.79 -20.62
N LEU A 1033 6.96 9.61 -21.33
CA LEU A 1033 7.72 10.70 -21.91
C LEU A 1033 7.56 10.63 -23.44
N ALA A 1034 6.50 11.27 -23.93
CA ALA A 1034 6.21 11.38 -25.35
C ALA A 1034 6.81 12.67 -25.92
N LEU A 1035 7.50 12.57 -27.05
CA LEU A 1035 8.11 13.69 -27.75
C LEU A 1035 7.57 13.77 -29.19
N PRO A 1036 7.48 14.98 -29.77
CA PRO A 1036 7.11 15.13 -31.18
C PRO A 1036 8.19 14.47 -32.06
N HIS A 1037 7.79 13.53 -32.91
CA HIS A 1037 8.68 12.80 -33.80
C HIS A 1037 8.59 13.32 -35.24
N ASP A 1038 7.37 13.50 -35.75
CA ASP A 1038 7.14 13.99 -37.10
C ASP A 1038 6.08 15.09 -37.10
N SER A 1039 6.47 16.29 -37.52
CA SER A 1039 5.55 17.36 -37.86
C SER A 1039 6.24 18.38 -38.77
N ILE A 1040 5.53 18.81 -39.81
CA ILE A 1040 5.97 19.88 -40.72
C ILE A 1040 5.62 21.26 -40.13
N HIS A 1041 4.67 21.31 -39.21
CA HIS A 1041 4.07 22.55 -38.70
C HIS A 1041 4.61 22.92 -37.32
N ASP A 1042 4.52 24.21 -36.96
CA ASP A 1042 4.81 24.67 -35.61
C ASP A 1042 3.61 24.35 -34.69
N LEU A 1043 3.78 23.36 -33.82
CA LEU A 1043 2.74 22.88 -32.91
C LEU A 1043 2.39 23.90 -31.82
N ASP A 1044 3.28 24.87 -31.55
CA ASP A 1044 3.04 25.95 -30.58
C ASP A 1044 2.22 27.11 -31.17
N ASN A 1045 2.12 27.19 -32.51
CA ASN A 1045 1.53 28.30 -33.26
C ASN A 1045 0.71 27.81 -34.47
N ILE A 1046 -0.37 27.07 -34.21
CA ILE A 1046 -1.24 26.52 -35.25
C ILE A 1046 -2.34 27.53 -35.61
N MET A 1047 -2.34 28.05 -36.84
CA MET A 1047 -3.47 28.81 -37.39
C MET A 1047 -3.84 28.28 -38.77
N LEU A 1048 -5.04 27.70 -38.89
CA LEU A 1048 -5.44 26.96 -40.10
C LEU A 1048 -5.56 27.85 -41.34
N SER A 1049 -5.92 29.12 -41.17
CA SER A 1049 -6.00 30.09 -42.27
C SER A 1049 -4.65 30.45 -42.88
N GLU A 1050 -3.55 30.25 -42.16
CA GLU A 1050 -2.18 30.51 -42.62
C GLU A 1050 -1.49 29.26 -43.22
N LEU A 1051 -2.19 28.12 -43.26
CA LEU A 1051 -1.64 26.91 -43.87
C LEU A 1051 -1.44 27.12 -45.38
N PRO A 1052 -0.31 26.62 -45.95
CA PRO A 1052 -0.11 26.65 -47.40
C PRO A 1052 -1.26 25.95 -48.13
N ALA A 1053 -1.62 26.46 -49.33
CA ALA A 1053 -2.74 25.94 -50.12
C ALA A 1053 -2.70 24.41 -50.33
N THR A 1054 -1.50 23.82 -50.42
CA THR A 1054 -1.26 22.38 -50.55
C THR A 1054 -1.77 21.57 -49.36
N TYR A 1055 -1.68 22.12 -48.15
CA TYR A 1055 -2.06 21.44 -46.90
C TYR A 1055 -3.43 21.91 -46.37
N SER A 1056 -4.02 22.96 -46.95
CA SER A 1056 -5.33 23.48 -46.55
C SER A 1056 -6.46 22.43 -46.57
N SER A 1057 -6.38 21.44 -47.47
CA SER A 1057 -7.35 20.33 -47.54
C SER A 1057 -6.99 19.11 -46.70
N GLN A 1058 -5.72 18.95 -46.31
CA GLN A 1058 -5.24 17.83 -45.48
C GLN A 1058 -5.28 18.16 -43.98
N GLY A 1059 -5.16 19.44 -43.62
CA GLY A 1059 -5.06 19.89 -42.23
C GLY A 1059 -3.64 19.77 -41.68
N VAL A 1060 -3.53 19.76 -40.35
CA VAL A 1060 -2.27 19.59 -39.62
C VAL A 1060 -2.18 18.15 -39.14
N GLU A 1061 -1.10 17.47 -39.50
CA GLU A 1061 -0.76 16.14 -39.00
C GLU A 1061 0.50 16.23 -38.12
N ALA A 1062 0.45 15.56 -36.97
CA ALA A 1062 1.55 15.49 -36.02
C ALA A 1062 1.61 14.08 -35.41
N ILE A 1063 2.80 13.48 -35.40
CA ILE A 1063 3.06 12.17 -34.84
C ILE A 1063 4.01 12.32 -33.66
N PHE A 1064 3.57 11.85 -32.49
CA PHE A 1064 4.36 11.79 -31.28
C PHE A 1064 4.88 10.37 -31.06
N GLN A 1065 6.11 10.26 -30.55
CA GLN A 1065 6.73 9.00 -30.19
C GLN A 1065 6.88 8.91 -28.68
N LEU A 1066 6.47 7.77 -28.11
CA LEU A 1066 6.78 7.41 -26.73
C LEU A 1066 8.22 6.90 -26.65
N ASP A 1067 9.13 7.73 -26.15
CA ASP A 1067 10.56 7.37 -26.08
C ASP A 1067 10.90 6.59 -24.81
N HIS A 1068 10.32 7.01 -23.69
CA HIS A 1068 10.63 6.44 -22.38
C HIS A 1068 9.38 6.31 -21.51
N ILE A 1069 9.40 5.28 -20.67
CA ILE A 1069 8.49 5.10 -19.54
C ILE A 1069 9.28 5.34 -18.25
N ILE A 1070 8.69 6.06 -17.31
CA ILE A 1070 9.33 6.44 -16.06
C ILE A 1070 9.38 5.24 -15.11
N LEU A 1071 10.56 5.01 -14.53
CA LEU A 1071 10.75 4.19 -13.34
C LEU A 1071 11.05 5.13 -12.19
N ALA A 1072 10.15 5.23 -11.22
CA ALA A 1072 10.25 6.13 -10.08
C ALA A 1072 10.46 5.36 -8.78
N GLY A 1073 10.87 6.05 -7.73
CA GLY A 1073 10.86 5.45 -6.42
C GLY A 1073 11.06 6.41 -5.27
N HIS A 1074 10.81 5.90 -4.06
CA HIS A 1074 10.90 6.62 -2.79
C HIS A 1074 11.80 5.84 -1.83
N ALA A 1075 13.03 6.32 -1.66
CA ALA A 1075 14.03 5.66 -0.83
C ALA A 1075 13.87 6.01 0.65
N ARG A 1076 14.14 5.04 1.54
CA ARG A 1076 14.17 5.25 3.00
C ARG A 1076 15.40 4.64 3.65
N GLU A 1077 15.91 5.29 4.69
CA GLU A 1077 16.99 4.78 5.55
C GLU A 1077 16.40 3.98 6.72
N VAL A 1078 16.97 2.81 7.03
CA VAL A 1078 16.56 1.99 8.19
C VAL A 1078 17.65 2.04 9.27
N PRO A 1079 17.30 2.25 10.56
CA PRO A 1079 15.95 2.25 11.16
C PRO A 1079 15.27 3.62 11.25
N SER A 1080 15.90 4.71 10.81
CA SER A 1080 15.39 6.07 11.04
C SER A 1080 14.15 6.46 10.23
N ASP A 1081 13.83 5.71 9.17
CA ASP A 1081 12.76 5.97 8.20
C ASP A 1081 12.91 7.31 7.44
N ILE A 1082 14.09 7.94 7.54
CA ILE A 1082 14.40 9.22 6.89
C ILE A 1082 14.86 8.98 5.45
N PRO A 1083 14.46 9.82 4.49
CA PRO A 1083 15.02 9.80 3.14
C PRO A 1083 16.56 9.95 3.10
N PRO A 1084 17.31 9.03 2.45
CA PRO A 1084 18.76 9.09 2.33
C PRO A 1084 19.19 10.11 1.27
N ARG A 1085 19.03 11.40 1.59
CA ARG A 1085 19.26 12.54 0.68
C ARG A 1085 20.68 12.52 0.11
N GLY A 1086 20.76 12.63 -1.23
CA GLY A 1086 22.02 12.71 -1.98
C GLY A 1086 22.62 11.35 -2.33
N LEU A 1087 22.00 10.23 -1.90
CA LEU A 1087 22.43 8.89 -2.27
C LEU A 1087 22.31 8.72 -3.79
N GLN A 1088 23.40 8.27 -4.41
CA GLN A 1088 23.48 8.07 -5.85
C GLN A 1088 23.14 6.62 -6.20
N VAL A 1089 22.20 6.45 -7.11
CA VAL A 1089 21.74 5.15 -7.61
C VAL A 1089 21.90 5.07 -9.13
N VAL A 1090 22.16 3.87 -9.64
CA VAL A 1090 22.38 3.59 -11.05
C VAL A 1090 21.39 2.54 -11.50
N LEU A 1091 20.74 2.79 -12.64
CA LEU A 1091 19.92 1.82 -13.34
C LEU A 1091 20.69 1.34 -14.57
N SER A 1092 20.95 0.03 -14.63
CA SER A 1092 21.62 -0.62 -15.75
C SER A 1092 20.62 -1.44 -16.56
N ASP A 1093 20.58 -1.18 -17.87
CA ASP A 1093 19.82 -1.99 -18.85
C ASP A 1093 20.71 -3.15 -19.34
N LEU A 1094 20.23 -4.38 -19.13
CA LEU A 1094 20.96 -5.61 -19.49
C LEU A 1094 21.16 -5.77 -21.00
N LEU A 1095 20.37 -5.10 -21.83
CA LEU A 1095 20.44 -5.21 -23.29
C LEU A 1095 21.30 -4.15 -23.94
N ARG A 1096 21.20 -2.90 -23.47
CA ARG A 1096 21.85 -1.75 -24.10
C ARG A 1096 23.22 -1.44 -23.51
N ASN A 1097 23.60 -2.11 -22.42
CA ASN A 1097 24.76 -1.77 -21.59
C ASN A 1097 24.79 -0.25 -21.30
N GLN A 1098 23.59 0.31 -21.10
CA GLN A 1098 23.37 1.72 -20.85
C GLN A 1098 23.10 1.86 -19.35
N GLU A 1099 23.91 2.69 -18.70
CA GLU A 1099 23.75 3.04 -17.31
C GLU A 1099 23.22 4.48 -17.23
N VAL A 1100 22.16 4.66 -16.47
CA VAL A 1100 21.61 5.98 -16.16
C VAL A 1100 21.72 6.17 -14.65
N ASP A 1101 22.24 7.31 -14.22
CA ASP A 1101 22.40 7.66 -12.81
C ASP A 1101 21.39 8.73 -12.39
N THR A 1102 21.00 8.68 -11.11
CA THR A 1102 20.19 9.72 -10.48
C THR A 1102 20.52 9.82 -8.99
N ILE A 1103 20.04 10.88 -8.35
CA ILE A 1103 20.21 11.13 -6.92
C ILE A 1103 18.87 11.07 -6.20
N ILE A 1104 18.91 10.55 -4.97
CA ILE A 1104 17.75 10.54 -4.08
C ILE A 1104 17.55 11.94 -3.51
N MET A 1105 16.34 12.48 -3.70
CA MET A 1105 15.94 13.79 -3.21
C MET A 1105 15.55 13.76 -1.72
N ALA A 1106 15.58 14.92 -1.07
CA ALA A 1106 15.17 15.05 0.34
C ALA A 1106 13.66 14.82 0.53
N ASN A 1107 12.85 15.26 -0.42
CA ASN A 1107 11.40 15.16 -0.36
C ASN A 1107 10.99 13.70 -0.62
N LEU A 1108 10.48 13.03 0.41
CA LEU A 1108 9.96 11.65 0.34
C LEU A 1108 10.96 10.62 -0.25
N GLY A 1109 12.25 10.93 -0.28
CA GLY A 1109 13.26 10.06 -0.90
C GLY A 1109 13.10 9.86 -2.40
N TYR A 1110 12.44 10.80 -3.10
CA TYR A 1110 12.06 10.62 -4.48
C TYR A 1110 13.26 10.54 -5.44
N PHE A 1111 13.20 9.62 -6.41
CA PHE A 1111 14.10 9.52 -7.55
C PHE A 1111 13.37 8.97 -8.78
N GLN A 1112 13.89 9.23 -9.98
CA GLN A 1112 13.31 8.72 -11.23
C GLN A 1112 14.38 8.43 -12.29
N PHE A 1113 14.08 7.46 -13.15
CA PHE A 1113 14.84 7.06 -14.32
C PHE A 1113 13.97 7.08 -15.57
N LYS A 1114 14.58 7.44 -16.70
CA LYS A 1114 13.99 7.30 -18.03
C LYS A 1114 14.39 5.94 -18.57
N SER A 1115 13.43 5.07 -18.84
CA SER A 1115 13.72 3.69 -19.23
C SER A 1115 12.82 3.19 -20.36
N ALA A 1116 13.24 2.13 -21.03
CA ALA A 1116 12.41 1.38 -21.97
C ALA A 1116 11.84 0.12 -21.29
N PRO A 1117 10.73 -0.45 -21.77
CA PRO A 1117 10.22 -1.73 -21.26
C PRO A 1117 11.30 -2.82 -21.30
N GLY A 1118 11.50 -3.53 -20.19
CA GLY A 1118 12.62 -4.45 -20.06
C GLY A 1118 12.95 -4.83 -18.62
N VAL A 1119 14.03 -5.59 -18.47
CA VAL A 1119 14.58 -6.02 -17.19
C VAL A 1119 15.78 -5.13 -16.87
N HIS A 1120 15.74 -4.49 -15.71
CA HIS A 1120 16.71 -3.50 -15.27
C HIS A 1120 17.35 -3.91 -13.95
N ARG A 1121 18.55 -3.43 -13.70
CA ARG A 1121 19.30 -3.68 -12.47
C ARG A 1121 19.59 -2.37 -11.76
N LEU A 1122 19.02 -2.20 -10.57
CA LEU A 1122 19.24 -1.04 -9.71
C LEU A 1122 20.39 -1.33 -8.74
N SER A 1123 21.43 -0.50 -8.76
CA SER A 1123 22.58 -0.59 -7.86
C SER A 1123 22.90 0.76 -7.22
N ILE A 1124 23.66 0.74 -6.12
CA ILE A 1124 24.22 1.97 -5.54
C ILE A 1124 25.45 2.35 -6.36
N ARG A 1125 25.56 3.62 -6.75
CA ARG A 1125 26.72 4.10 -7.53
C ARG A 1125 28.02 3.88 -6.75
N PRO A 1126 29.08 3.32 -7.37
CA PRO A 1126 30.39 3.22 -6.75
C PRO A 1126 30.91 4.60 -6.29
N GLY A 1127 31.42 4.66 -5.06
CA GLY A 1127 31.89 5.88 -4.41
C GLY A 1127 31.35 6.00 -2.99
N ARG A 1128 31.23 7.24 -2.49
CA ARG A 1128 30.82 7.53 -1.10
C ARG A 1128 29.47 6.93 -0.71
N SER A 1129 28.53 6.84 -1.66
CA SER A 1129 27.22 6.21 -1.48
C SER A 1129 27.35 4.73 -1.11
N LEU A 1130 28.19 3.98 -1.83
CA LEU A 1130 28.40 2.54 -1.62
C LEU A 1130 29.25 2.23 -0.38
N GLU A 1131 30.13 3.16 0.01
CA GLU A 1131 30.89 3.08 1.27
C GLU A 1131 29.98 3.19 2.50
N LEU A 1132 29.01 4.11 2.48
CA LEU A 1132 28.15 4.40 3.63
C LEU A 1132 26.92 3.51 3.71
N TYR A 1133 26.33 3.16 2.57
CA TYR A 1133 25.04 2.48 2.51
C TYR A 1133 25.15 1.12 1.80
N GLN A 1134 24.22 0.25 2.17
CA GLN A 1134 23.91 -1.00 1.48
C GLN A 1134 22.39 -1.13 1.38
N PHE A 1135 21.89 -1.92 0.42
CA PHE A 1135 20.47 -2.28 0.40
C PHE A 1135 20.11 -3.04 1.68
N GLU A 1136 18.94 -2.75 2.24
CA GLU A 1136 18.37 -3.60 3.26
C GLU A 1136 18.01 -4.96 2.65
N LYS A 1137 18.33 -6.05 3.36
CA LYS A 1137 17.94 -7.39 2.94
C LYS A 1137 16.43 -7.51 3.07
N THR A 1138 15.72 -7.42 1.94
CA THR A 1138 14.31 -7.81 1.87
C THR A 1138 14.24 -9.33 1.75
N ASP A 1139 13.63 -9.98 2.73
CA ASP A 1139 13.54 -11.44 2.83
C ASP A 1139 12.72 -12.13 1.71
N SER A 1140 12.19 -11.37 0.75
CA SER A 1140 11.30 -11.84 -0.33
C SER A 1140 12.00 -12.18 -1.66
N THR A 1141 13.31 -11.97 -1.77
CA THR A 1141 14.10 -12.40 -2.94
C THR A 1141 15.15 -13.39 -2.52
N ASP A 1142 15.03 -14.63 -3.02
CA ASP A 1142 15.97 -15.75 -2.89
C ASP A 1142 17.42 -15.29 -2.66
N GLY A 1143 17.89 -15.39 -1.41
CA GLY A 1143 19.27 -15.64 -0.97
C GLY A 1143 20.46 -14.95 -1.66
N ASN A 1144 20.27 -13.88 -2.43
CA ASN A 1144 21.36 -13.28 -3.19
C ASN A 1144 21.93 -12.08 -2.42
N ASP A 1145 23.12 -12.25 -1.85
CA ASP A 1145 24.03 -11.20 -1.31
C ASP A 1145 24.52 -10.22 -2.42
N GLU A 1146 23.73 -10.06 -3.46
CA GLU A 1146 24.07 -9.31 -4.65
C GLU A 1146 23.82 -7.81 -4.42
N PRO A 1147 24.75 -6.90 -4.82
CA PRO A 1147 24.69 -5.46 -4.51
C PRO A 1147 23.62 -4.69 -5.31
N TYR A 1148 22.60 -5.38 -5.82
CA TYR A 1148 21.61 -4.84 -6.73
C TYR A 1148 20.23 -5.47 -6.58
N GLN A 1149 19.21 -4.72 -6.96
CA GLN A 1149 17.83 -5.18 -7.07
C GLN A 1149 17.44 -5.35 -8.55
N LEU A 1150 16.83 -6.48 -8.91
CA LEU A 1150 16.32 -6.73 -10.25
C LEU A 1150 14.90 -6.16 -10.39
N LEU A 1151 14.67 -5.34 -11.40
CA LEU A 1151 13.42 -4.65 -11.66
C LEU A 1151 12.88 -5.02 -13.05
N SER A 1152 11.56 -5.05 -13.21
CA SER A 1152 10.94 -5.32 -14.50
C SER A 1152 9.88 -4.30 -14.85
N LEU A 1153 10.11 -3.57 -15.94
CA LEU A 1153 9.17 -2.59 -16.48
C LEU A 1153 8.33 -3.25 -17.59
N THR A 1154 7.11 -3.66 -17.26
CA THR A 1154 6.23 -4.44 -18.16
C THR A 1154 4.85 -3.82 -18.39
N THR A 1155 4.60 -2.61 -17.89
CA THR A 1155 3.31 -1.91 -17.94
C THR A 1155 3.48 -0.47 -18.45
N PHE A 1156 2.39 0.13 -18.92
CA PHE A 1156 2.35 1.55 -19.30
C PHE A 1156 2.22 2.51 -18.12
N ASN A 1157 1.86 2.01 -16.92
CA ASN A 1157 1.75 2.80 -15.68
C ASN A 1157 3.13 3.20 -15.09
N GLY A 1158 4.23 2.77 -15.70
CA GLY A 1158 5.55 2.87 -15.09
C GLY A 1158 5.76 1.85 -13.98
N LEU A 1159 6.85 2.01 -13.23
CA LEU A 1159 7.15 1.20 -12.06
C LEU A 1159 7.59 2.14 -10.92
N THR A 1160 6.87 2.11 -9.80
CA THR A 1160 7.24 2.84 -8.58
C THR A 1160 7.78 1.86 -7.55
N ILE A 1161 9.00 2.08 -7.06
CA ILE A 1161 9.67 1.22 -6.09
C ILE A 1161 9.99 1.98 -4.79
N TYR A 1162 10.11 1.28 -3.66
CA TYR A 1162 10.50 1.93 -2.41
C TYR A 1162 11.69 1.20 -1.78
N PRO A 1163 12.90 1.41 -2.34
CA PRO A 1163 14.09 0.74 -1.85
C PRO A 1163 14.44 1.23 -0.44
N ARG A 1164 14.81 0.28 0.42
CA ARG A 1164 15.29 0.56 1.76
C ARG A 1164 16.80 0.41 1.81
N PHE A 1165 17.46 1.38 2.44
CA PHE A 1165 18.90 1.44 2.57
C PHE A 1165 19.28 1.43 4.04
N ARG A 1166 20.34 0.70 4.38
CA ARG A 1166 20.89 0.66 5.72
C ARG A 1166 22.30 1.21 5.70
N LYS A 1167 22.63 2.08 6.67
CA LYS A 1167 24.03 2.48 6.88
C LYS A 1167 24.84 1.29 7.37
N ARG A 1168 26.09 1.19 6.91
CA ARG A 1168 27.00 0.16 7.42
C ARG A 1168 27.29 0.40 8.92
N PRO A 1169 27.44 -0.65 9.74
CA PRO A 1169 27.58 -0.51 11.20
C PRO A 1169 28.78 0.35 11.64
N ASP A 1170 29.85 0.35 10.85
CA ASP A 1170 31.08 1.13 11.07
C ASP A 1170 30.96 2.61 10.67
N LYS A 1171 29.84 3.01 10.06
CA LYS A 1171 29.63 4.32 9.42
C LYS A 1171 28.34 5.03 9.83
N SER A 1172 27.71 4.63 10.94
CA SER A 1172 26.44 5.17 11.41
C SER A 1172 26.47 6.69 11.68
N SER A 1173 27.60 7.22 12.17
CA SER A 1173 27.79 8.64 12.51
C SER A 1173 28.24 9.52 11.34
N GLU A 1174 28.52 8.96 10.17
CA GLU A 1174 29.02 9.70 9.02
C GLU A 1174 27.87 10.19 8.13
N SER A 1175 27.84 11.51 7.87
CA SER A 1175 26.88 12.12 6.94
C SER A 1175 27.33 11.97 5.48
N LEU A 1176 26.40 11.64 4.58
CA LEU A 1176 26.67 11.58 3.13
C LEU A 1176 27.00 12.96 2.55
N ILE A 1177 26.35 14.01 3.04
CA ILE A 1177 26.56 15.40 2.64
C ILE A 1177 27.28 16.11 3.79
N GLN A 1178 28.51 16.59 3.55
CA GLN A 1178 29.21 17.42 4.53
C GLN A 1178 28.60 18.82 4.56
N PRO A 1179 28.19 19.35 5.72
CA PRO A 1179 27.80 20.75 5.82
C PRO A 1179 29.04 21.63 5.57
N LEU A 1180 28.92 22.61 4.67
CA LEU A 1180 29.90 23.70 4.55
C LEU A 1180 29.98 24.41 5.90
N SER A 1181 31.02 24.10 6.68
CA SER A 1181 31.22 24.65 8.02
C SER A 1181 31.51 26.14 7.93
N THR A 1182 30.51 26.95 8.27
CA THR A 1182 30.64 28.39 8.53
C THR A 1182 31.35 28.62 9.86
N SER A 1183 32.64 28.29 9.92
CA SER A 1183 33.51 28.78 11.00
C SER A 1183 33.91 30.22 10.68
N SER A 1184 33.23 31.18 11.32
CA SER A 1184 33.63 32.58 11.32
C SER A 1184 34.61 32.83 12.48
N PRO A 1185 35.83 33.32 12.25
CA PRO A 1185 36.64 33.90 13.30
C PRO A 1185 36.29 35.39 13.49
N LYS A 1186 36.30 35.82 14.75
CA LYS A 1186 35.92 37.16 15.24
C LYS A 1186 36.96 38.26 14.87
N GLY A 1187 36.51 39.28 14.12
CA GLY A 1187 36.94 40.71 14.11
C GLY A 1187 38.33 41.12 13.54
N PRO A 1188 38.61 42.43 13.29
CA PRO A 1188 37.74 43.55 12.91
C PRO A 1188 38.09 44.20 11.53
N VAL A 1189 37.08 44.84 10.94
CA VAL A 1189 37.02 45.88 9.88
C VAL A 1189 38.30 46.21 9.07
N GLY A 1190 38.27 45.90 7.77
CA GLY A 1190 39.13 46.52 6.75
C GLY A 1190 39.15 45.80 5.39
N GLU A 1191 38.82 46.52 4.32
CA GLU A 1191 39.08 46.20 2.89
C GLU A 1191 38.15 45.20 2.16
N PHE A 1192 37.01 45.72 1.68
CA PHE A 1192 36.14 45.11 0.66
C PHE A 1192 36.74 45.09 -0.77
N SER A 1193 38.07 45.18 -0.94
CA SER A 1193 38.68 45.39 -2.27
C SER A 1193 39.76 44.36 -2.70
N LYS A 1194 39.85 43.20 -2.04
CA LYS A 1194 40.75 42.10 -2.47
C LYS A 1194 40.05 40.76 -2.67
N MET A 1195 38.75 40.77 -2.96
CA MET A 1195 37.95 39.58 -3.30
C MET A 1195 37.79 39.40 -4.81
N MET A 1196 38.88 39.47 -5.57
CA MET A 1196 38.94 38.93 -6.94
C MET A 1196 40.30 38.26 -7.27
N GLY A 1197 41.16 38.07 -6.26
CA GLY A 1197 42.51 37.50 -6.42
C GLY A 1197 42.74 36.12 -5.80
N HIS A 1198 41.79 35.58 -5.01
CA HIS A 1198 41.99 34.35 -4.24
C HIS A 1198 40.95 33.24 -4.48
N VAL A 1199 40.20 33.31 -5.59
CA VAL A 1199 39.43 32.16 -6.11
C VAL A 1199 40.35 31.10 -6.75
N LYS A 1200 41.63 31.43 -6.99
CA LYS A 1200 42.60 30.53 -7.64
C LYS A 1200 43.28 29.49 -6.74
N HIS A 1201 43.13 29.56 -5.41
CA HIS A 1201 43.77 28.59 -4.50
C HIS A 1201 42.81 27.64 -3.78
N LEU A 1202 41.49 27.86 -3.85
CA LEU A 1202 40.49 26.90 -3.35
C LEU A 1202 40.20 25.75 -4.34
N ALA A 1203 40.59 25.89 -5.61
CA ALA A 1203 40.52 24.80 -6.60
C ALA A 1203 41.75 23.86 -6.58
N ALA A 1204 42.78 24.16 -5.79
CA ALA A 1204 44.03 23.38 -5.78
C ALA A 1204 44.17 22.44 -4.57
N GLY A 1205 43.31 22.54 -3.55
CA GLY A 1205 43.40 21.74 -2.31
C GLY A 1205 42.56 20.46 -2.29
N MET A 1206 41.62 20.28 -3.22
CA MET A 1206 40.78 19.08 -3.35
C MET A 1206 41.34 18.04 -4.34
N LEU A 1207 42.55 18.26 -4.86
CA LEU A 1207 43.30 17.30 -5.70
C LEU A 1207 44.45 16.71 -4.89
N GLY A 1208 44.12 15.90 -3.89
CA GLY A 1208 45.06 15.12 -3.10
C GLY A 1208 44.59 13.67 -2.97
N HIS A 1209 44.95 12.85 -3.97
CA HIS A 1209 44.96 11.38 -3.97
C HIS A 1209 43.63 10.62 -3.74
N HIS A 1210 42.88 10.34 -4.82
CA HIS A 1210 42.87 9.03 -5.49
C HIS A 1210 41.85 8.99 -6.65
N GLY A 1211 42.39 8.85 -7.88
CA GLY A 1211 41.80 8.17 -9.05
C GLY A 1211 40.37 8.51 -9.48
N LEU A 1212 40.21 9.56 -10.30
CA LEU A 1212 39.12 9.63 -11.28
C LEU A 1212 39.76 9.55 -12.67
N ASP A 1213 39.41 8.49 -13.39
CA ASP A 1213 39.76 8.25 -14.78
C ASP A 1213 39.25 9.41 -15.67
N LEU A 1214 40.16 10.33 -15.99
CA LEU A 1214 40.12 11.15 -17.19
C LEU A 1214 40.54 10.27 -18.37
N ALA A 1215 39.64 9.40 -18.84
CA ALA A 1215 39.78 8.74 -20.13
C ALA A 1215 39.43 9.73 -21.26
N ASN A 1216 40.44 10.52 -21.64
CA ASN A 1216 40.78 10.96 -22.99
C ASN A 1216 41.44 12.34 -22.95
N GLY A 1217 42.77 12.34 -23.03
CA GLY A 1217 43.57 13.55 -23.18
C GLY A 1217 43.30 14.25 -24.50
N THR A 1218 42.45 15.27 -24.48
CA THR A 1218 42.60 16.51 -25.27
C THR A 1218 41.91 17.66 -24.52
N ALA A 1219 42.69 18.47 -23.81
CA ALA A 1219 42.17 19.65 -23.13
C ALA A 1219 41.79 20.74 -24.15
N ARG A 1220 40.51 20.77 -24.56
CA ARG A 1220 39.80 22.01 -24.87
C ARG A 1220 38.90 22.32 -23.68
N SER A 1221 38.84 23.58 -23.26
CA SER A 1221 37.89 24.05 -22.24
C SER A 1221 36.48 23.73 -22.72
N VAL A 1222 35.86 22.68 -22.16
CA VAL A 1222 34.49 22.30 -22.48
C VAL A 1222 33.57 23.30 -21.79
N ILE A 1223 32.90 24.17 -22.56
CA ILE A 1223 31.79 24.99 -22.07
C ILE A 1223 30.51 24.20 -22.35
N ASN A 1224 29.82 23.77 -21.29
CA ASN A 1224 28.50 23.17 -21.40
C ASN A 1224 27.44 24.28 -21.36
N VAL A 1225 26.78 24.56 -22.49
CA VAL A 1225 25.68 25.53 -22.58
C VAL A 1225 24.36 24.76 -22.66
N PHE A 1226 23.39 25.11 -21.81
CA PHE A 1226 22.03 24.60 -21.86
C PHE A 1226 21.08 25.73 -22.28
N THR A 1227 20.23 25.49 -23.29
CA THR A 1227 19.23 26.44 -23.81
C THR A 1227 17.90 25.74 -24.00
N VAL A 1228 16.80 26.46 -23.76
CA VAL A 1228 15.42 26.00 -24.03
C VAL A 1228 14.80 26.97 -25.03
N ALA A 1229 14.17 26.46 -26.07
CA ALA A 1229 13.43 27.23 -27.07
C ALA A 1229 12.03 26.62 -27.26
N SER A 1230 11.01 27.47 -27.41
CA SER A 1230 9.61 27.08 -27.68
C SER A 1230 9.12 27.93 -28.85
N GLY A 1231 8.68 27.26 -29.92
CA GLY A 1231 8.26 27.85 -31.19
C GLY A 1231 9.39 28.13 -32.21
N CYS A 1232 9.03 28.09 -33.49
CA CYS A 1232 9.91 28.47 -34.59
C CYS A 1232 9.87 30.00 -34.80
N CYS A 1233 10.93 30.71 -34.43
CA CYS A 1233 11.06 32.13 -34.76
C CYS A 1233 11.25 32.31 -36.27
N THR A 1234 10.19 32.70 -36.99
CA THR A 1234 10.27 33.16 -38.37
C THR A 1234 10.89 34.57 -38.44
N SER A 1235 12.16 34.69 -38.06
CA SER A 1235 12.97 35.88 -38.37
C SER A 1235 14.11 35.49 -39.29
N GLY A 1236 13.81 35.43 -40.59
CA GLY A 1236 14.67 35.97 -41.66
C GLY A 1236 16.16 35.62 -41.75
N TRP A 1237 16.66 34.53 -41.15
CA TRP A 1237 18.04 34.08 -41.37
C TRP A 1237 18.05 32.66 -41.91
N ARG A 1238 18.18 32.56 -43.25
CA ARG A 1238 18.73 31.35 -43.89
C ARG A 1238 20.20 31.24 -43.47
N ILE A 1239 20.58 30.07 -42.93
CA ILE A 1239 21.97 29.59 -42.95
C ILE A 1239 22.04 28.51 -44.01
#